data_AF-A0A8H7F2T2-F1
#
_entry.id   AF-A0A8H7F2T2-F1
#
_cell.length_a   1.000
_cell.length_b   1.000
_cell.length_c   1.000
_cell.angle_alpha   90.00
_cell.angle_beta   90.00
_cell.angle_gamma   90.00
#
_symmetry.space_group_name_H-M   'P 1'
#
loop_
_entity.id
_entity.type
_entity.pdbx_description
1 polymer ?
#
loop_
_entity_poly.entity_id
_entity_poly.type
_entity_poly.pdbx_seq_one_letter_code
_entity_poly.pdbx_strand_id
1 'polypeptide(L)'
;MDQKILRDMGRVEEWNTRRYLRKGASRGTRRAWPPHQIHQRKQCTIYFVEKTYQENIDPAKHIKRLKAVVDDMPSSSSSFAANLFDHNTIAAHNNSYHNNSPFKHSVIDKLFQDDLLSKVKDECLSINFTEKQTDIYKVHQTGDLASLNYIKPEERDQLANLLTLRDALYSAQFRNFLRVVTGCGPLSGIKQDMSVNSYRKGCHLLNHDDVISSRRVSYILYMPITPRHIWRKEWGGALELYPVIKGEDGTPVPDVTPSKIIPPSWNQFVFFEVQPGKSFHSVEEVIVGGEGDNRNRLSISGWFHAAQPGEEGYVPEQNSTYKSSREQLQTTSIEFRPYTPTDEEALAFATTLSDDHIAFLSEFLNPVYLQPRTMQALSARFVEESSLELHQFLNNPLSQALQPRLRELDVKDGLGPDRPLTIPNHTAGVAWQPPTGVDRASYFNTRPHSNDRTRSPSFSPNPNWIIRGPPHKWRYCTLSPKSLHKLEAVTPRSAHASPVEIMRSLQDELFPSDAFRAWLAIVAGLVPMGWICEARRFRPGLDYTLATSEANEARLDVVLGLTPELCDIKGSRGNSKDVQTNDWQSSDWGGWECYMAPHNEDDDPTVYKSGNSSQLRNENIRQRSSKSNTEDADQMEVEEEADTYGNDDDSTLLTVHPGFNRLLLVLRDEKVMRFVKYVSASAEGSRWDVCAEYEVGALQPDDDDDDAQEG
;
A
#
# COMPACT_ATOMS: atom_id res chain seq x y z
N MET A 1 -38.83 -29.21 -3.91
CA MET A 1 -39.35 -27.82 -3.88
C MET A 1 -40.86 -27.91 -3.95
N ASP A 2 -41.55 -27.44 -2.91
CA ASP A 2 -42.90 -27.88 -2.55
C ASP A 2 -44.01 -27.08 -3.26
N GLN A 3 -44.97 -27.76 -3.90
CA GLN A 3 -46.09 -27.18 -4.69
C GLN A 3 -46.98 -26.21 -3.89
N LYS A 4 -46.81 -26.17 -2.56
CA LYS A 4 -47.46 -25.26 -1.63
C LYS A 4 -47.05 -23.79 -1.82
N ILE A 5 -45.79 -23.52 -2.18
CA ILE A 5 -45.27 -22.15 -2.36
C ILE A 5 -45.86 -21.49 -3.61
N LEU A 6 -46.02 -22.25 -4.70
CA LEU A 6 -46.65 -21.76 -5.94
C LEU A 6 -48.14 -21.43 -5.76
N ARG A 7 -48.88 -22.20 -4.93
CA ARG A 7 -50.29 -21.92 -4.61
C ARG A 7 -50.49 -20.70 -3.73
N ASP A 8 -49.53 -20.41 -2.84
CA ASP A 8 -49.62 -19.25 -1.95
C ASP A 8 -49.17 -17.96 -2.66
N MET A 9 -48.25 -18.03 -3.62
CA MET A 9 -47.93 -16.91 -4.52
C MET A 9 -49.11 -16.51 -5.41
N GLY A 10 -49.84 -17.48 -5.98
CA GLY A 10 -51.02 -17.20 -6.80
C GLY A 10 -52.17 -16.52 -6.03
N ARG A 11 -52.34 -16.84 -4.74
CA ARG A 11 -53.36 -16.19 -3.89
C ARG A 11 -53.00 -14.76 -3.47
N VAL A 12 -51.71 -14.45 -3.36
CA VAL A 12 -51.23 -13.10 -3.02
C VAL A 12 -51.36 -12.14 -4.23
N GLU A 13 -51.16 -12.63 -5.45
CA GLU A 13 -51.41 -11.86 -6.68
C GLU A 13 -52.90 -11.53 -6.86
N GLU A 14 -53.80 -12.48 -6.58
CA GLU A 14 -55.25 -12.25 -6.68
C GLU A 14 -55.76 -11.24 -5.63
N TRP A 15 -55.20 -11.28 -4.42
CA TRP A 15 -55.57 -10.37 -3.33
C TRP A 15 -55.11 -8.93 -3.57
N ASN A 16 -53.89 -8.74 -4.09
CA ASN A 16 -53.35 -7.43 -4.40
C ASN A 16 -54.03 -6.78 -5.62
N THR A 17 -54.43 -7.58 -6.62
CA THR A 17 -55.16 -7.10 -7.80
C THR A 17 -56.55 -6.59 -7.44
N ARG A 18 -57.28 -7.28 -6.53
CA ARG A 18 -58.60 -6.84 -6.05
C ARG A 18 -58.55 -5.58 -5.18
N ARG A 19 -57.45 -5.36 -4.44
CA ARG A 19 -57.28 -4.15 -3.59
C ARG A 19 -56.95 -2.91 -4.40
N TYR A 20 -56.22 -3.05 -5.51
CA TYR A 20 -55.89 -1.95 -6.42
C TYR A 20 -57.08 -1.51 -7.29
N LEU A 21 -57.93 -2.44 -7.73
CA LEU A 21 -59.14 -2.12 -8.49
C LEU A 21 -60.20 -1.38 -7.65
N ARG A 22 -60.21 -1.57 -6.32
CA ARG A 22 -61.14 -0.87 -5.41
C ARG A 22 -60.72 0.57 -5.05
N LYS A 23 -59.43 0.91 -5.17
CA LYS A 23 -58.91 2.26 -4.85
C LYS A 23 -58.88 3.23 -6.04
N GLY A 24 -59.17 2.76 -7.26
CA GLY A 24 -59.24 3.57 -8.48
C GLY A 24 -60.62 4.11 -8.85
N ALA A 25 -61.67 3.83 -8.06
CA ALA A 25 -63.05 4.17 -8.41
C ALA A 25 -63.56 5.51 -7.85
N SER A 26 -62.67 6.41 -7.40
CA SER A 26 -63.06 7.76 -6.97
C SER A 26 -62.18 8.84 -7.60
N ARG A 27 -62.26 8.97 -8.92
CA ARG A 27 -62.14 10.22 -9.71
C ARG A 27 -62.04 9.82 -11.17
N GLY A 28 -63.05 10.22 -11.94
CA GLY A 28 -63.20 9.83 -13.32
C GLY A 28 -62.13 10.43 -14.21
N THR A 29 -61.39 9.56 -14.90
CA THR A 29 -60.85 9.74 -16.26
C THR A 29 -60.34 8.37 -16.72
N ARG A 30 -61.01 7.75 -17.70
CA ARG A 30 -60.53 6.52 -18.35
C ARG A 30 -59.53 6.91 -19.45
N ARG A 31 -58.23 6.69 -19.22
CA ARG A 31 -57.24 6.46 -20.29
C ARG A 31 -56.41 5.23 -19.93
N ALA A 32 -56.39 4.26 -20.84
CA ALA A 32 -55.52 3.10 -20.75
C ALA A 32 -54.07 3.53 -21.01
N TRP A 33 -53.13 2.97 -20.25
CA TRP A 33 -51.71 3.35 -20.29
C TRP A 33 -50.90 2.47 -21.27
N PRO A 34 -49.83 2.98 -21.91
CA PRO A 34 -49.04 2.24 -22.90
C PRO A 34 -48.10 1.19 -22.28
N PRO A 35 -47.68 0.14 -23.04
CA PRO A 35 -46.96 -1.03 -22.52
C PRO A 35 -45.58 -0.74 -21.88
N HIS A 36 -44.90 0.35 -22.28
CA HIS A 36 -43.53 0.64 -21.84
C HIS A 36 -43.43 1.11 -20.37
N GLN A 37 -44.53 1.61 -19.78
CA GLN A 37 -44.54 2.01 -18.36
C GLN A 37 -44.88 0.87 -17.38
N ILE A 38 -45.28 -0.29 -17.90
CA ILE A 38 -45.55 -1.50 -17.07
C ILE A 38 -44.24 -2.20 -16.72
N HIS A 39 -43.22 -2.11 -17.57
CA HIS A 39 -41.91 -2.76 -17.36
C HIS A 39 -41.06 -2.03 -16.29
N GLN A 40 -41.00 -0.69 -16.33
CA GLN A 40 -40.30 0.12 -15.32
C GLN A 40 -40.92 0.00 -13.91
N ARG A 41 -42.23 -0.23 -13.81
CA ARG A 41 -42.90 -0.42 -12.50
C ARG A 41 -42.80 -1.84 -11.94
N LYS A 42 -42.63 -2.87 -12.79
CA LYS A 42 -42.28 -4.22 -12.32
C LYS A 42 -40.89 -4.25 -11.69
N GLN A 43 -39.91 -3.54 -12.28
CA GLN A 43 -38.59 -3.37 -11.67
C GLN A 43 -38.63 -2.58 -10.35
N CYS A 44 -39.40 -1.49 -10.25
CA CYS A 44 -39.58 -0.78 -8.98
C CYS A 44 -40.25 -1.63 -7.89
N THR A 45 -41.13 -2.57 -8.26
CA THR A 45 -41.81 -3.43 -7.27
C THR A 45 -40.90 -4.54 -6.77
N ILE A 46 -40.04 -5.11 -7.63
CA ILE A 46 -39.00 -6.07 -7.22
C ILE A 46 -37.97 -5.37 -6.33
N TYR A 47 -37.53 -4.15 -6.70
CA TYR A 47 -36.60 -3.35 -5.90
C TYR A 47 -37.18 -2.95 -4.54
N PHE A 48 -38.47 -2.63 -4.45
CA PHE A 48 -39.13 -2.35 -3.17
C PHE A 48 -39.33 -3.62 -2.33
N VAL A 49 -39.59 -4.79 -2.94
CA VAL A 49 -39.71 -6.06 -2.22
C VAL A 49 -38.35 -6.53 -1.70
N GLU A 50 -37.27 -6.37 -2.46
CA GLU A 50 -35.90 -6.66 -1.99
C GLU A 50 -35.45 -5.71 -0.87
N LYS A 51 -35.75 -4.40 -1.00
CA LYS A 51 -35.44 -3.43 0.04
C LYS A 51 -36.26 -3.64 1.32
N THR A 52 -37.53 -4.05 1.21
CA THR A 52 -38.32 -4.43 2.41
C THR A 52 -37.96 -5.79 2.98
N TYR A 53 -37.39 -6.72 2.20
CA TYR A 53 -36.86 -7.98 2.72
C TYR A 53 -35.53 -7.79 3.48
N GLN A 54 -34.71 -6.81 3.07
CA GLN A 54 -33.49 -6.42 3.76
C GLN A 54 -33.72 -5.46 4.95
N GLU A 55 -34.77 -4.62 4.92
CA GLU A 55 -35.04 -3.62 5.97
C GLU A 55 -36.08 -4.04 7.03
N ASN A 56 -36.71 -5.22 6.94
CA ASN A 56 -37.68 -5.68 7.96
C ASN A 56 -37.49 -7.15 8.34
N ILE A 57 -36.28 -7.50 8.81
CA ILE A 57 -36.17 -8.66 9.67
C ILE A 57 -36.67 -8.24 11.05
N ASP A 58 -37.93 -8.59 11.36
CA ASP A 58 -38.48 -8.50 12.71
C ASP A 58 -37.52 -9.21 13.69
N PRO A 59 -36.91 -8.48 14.65
CA PRO A 59 -35.93 -9.04 15.57
C PRO A 59 -36.46 -10.28 16.28
N ALA A 60 -37.76 -10.33 16.58
CA ALA A 60 -38.38 -11.47 17.25
C ALA A 60 -38.52 -12.71 16.33
N LYS A 61 -38.70 -12.52 15.03
CA LYS A 61 -38.70 -13.63 14.04
C LYS A 61 -37.29 -14.09 13.71
N HIS A 62 -36.31 -13.19 13.71
CA HIS A 62 -34.90 -13.55 13.62
C HIS A 62 -34.49 -14.38 14.83
N ILE A 63 -34.79 -13.91 16.05
CA ILE A 63 -34.52 -14.61 17.32
C ILE A 63 -35.23 -15.97 17.36
N LYS A 64 -36.44 -16.10 16.81
CA LYS A 64 -37.11 -17.41 16.67
C LYS A 64 -36.42 -18.35 15.68
N ARG A 65 -35.95 -17.85 14.53
CA ARG A 65 -35.14 -18.63 13.58
C ARG A 65 -33.79 -19.01 14.19
N LEU A 66 -33.17 -18.12 14.96
CA LEU A 66 -31.96 -18.38 15.72
C LEU A 66 -32.17 -19.53 16.70
N LYS A 67 -33.26 -19.50 17.48
CA LYS A 67 -33.65 -20.60 18.39
C LYS A 67 -33.73 -21.96 17.68
N ALA A 68 -34.43 -22.01 16.56
CA ALA A 68 -34.58 -23.25 15.79
C ALA A 68 -33.27 -23.76 15.17
N VAL A 69 -32.31 -22.86 14.87
CA VAL A 69 -31.01 -23.21 14.29
C VAL A 69 -30.00 -23.65 15.36
N VAL A 70 -30.08 -23.13 16.60
CA VAL A 70 -29.20 -23.57 17.70
C VAL A 70 -29.67 -24.89 18.31
N ASP A 71 -30.98 -25.15 18.36
CA ASP A 71 -31.55 -26.40 18.87
C ASP A 71 -31.22 -27.63 17.98
N ASP A 72 -30.82 -27.43 16.71
CA ASP A 72 -30.49 -28.49 15.74
C ASP A 72 -28.97 -28.71 15.57
N MET A 73 -28.14 -28.10 16.43
CA MET A 73 -26.68 -28.16 16.33
C MET A 73 -26.11 -29.33 17.16
N PRO A 74 -25.18 -30.15 16.61
CA PRO A 74 -24.51 -31.17 17.39
C PRO A 74 -23.73 -30.56 18.56
N SER A 75 -23.75 -31.26 19.69
CA SER A 75 -23.15 -30.83 20.96
C SER A 75 -21.68 -30.41 20.78
N SER A 76 -21.39 -29.19 21.23
CA SER A 76 -20.09 -28.50 21.34
C SER A 76 -18.86 -29.28 20.84
N SER A 77 -18.24 -28.80 19.76
CA SER A 77 -16.80 -28.98 19.61
C SER A 77 -16.12 -28.46 20.89
N SER A 78 -15.35 -29.32 21.57
CA SER A 78 -14.61 -29.00 22.80
C SER A 78 -13.53 -27.93 22.61
N SER A 79 -13.32 -27.47 21.37
CA SER A 79 -12.25 -26.54 20.99
C SER A 79 -12.58 -25.08 21.31
N PHE A 80 -13.84 -24.65 21.14
CA PHE A 80 -14.24 -23.24 21.26
C PHE A 80 -14.41 -22.79 22.71
N ALA A 81 -14.28 -21.48 22.95
CA ALA A 81 -14.60 -20.86 24.23
C ALA A 81 -16.05 -21.15 24.64
N ALA A 82 -16.28 -21.27 25.95
CA ALA A 82 -17.61 -21.51 26.48
C ALA A 82 -18.57 -20.38 26.04
N ASN A 83 -19.82 -20.74 25.74
CA ASN A 83 -20.90 -19.82 25.40
C ASN A 83 -20.74 -19.06 24.07
N LEU A 84 -19.74 -19.38 23.23
CA LEU A 84 -19.55 -18.74 21.92
C LEU A 84 -20.80 -18.85 21.03
N PHE A 85 -21.43 -20.02 21.05
CA PHE A 85 -22.61 -20.34 20.24
C PHE A 85 -23.93 -20.02 20.94
N ASP A 86 -23.90 -19.40 22.12
CA ASP A 86 -25.11 -19.02 22.83
C ASP A 86 -25.84 -17.89 22.11
N HIS A 87 -27.16 -17.91 22.15
CA HIS A 87 -28.00 -16.91 21.49
C HIS A 87 -27.66 -15.46 21.84
N ASN A 88 -27.34 -15.20 23.12
CA ASN A 88 -27.01 -13.85 23.58
C ASN A 88 -25.67 -13.38 23.01
N THR A 89 -24.67 -14.27 22.97
CA THR A 89 -23.35 -14.01 22.39
C THR A 89 -23.47 -13.73 20.90
N ILE A 90 -24.21 -14.57 20.17
CA ILE A 90 -24.48 -14.40 18.73
C ILE A 90 -25.18 -13.06 18.47
N ALA A 91 -26.23 -12.74 19.23
CA ALA A 91 -26.97 -11.49 19.07
C ALA A 91 -26.10 -10.26 19.36
N ALA A 92 -25.25 -10.33 20.37
CA ALA A 92 -24.30 -9.26 20.69
C ALA A 92 -23.30 -9.04 19.54
N HIS A 93 -22.71 -10.10 19.00
CA HIS A 93 -21.78 -9.98 17.87
C HIS A 93 -22.47 -9.54 16.57
N ASN A 94 -23.68 -9.99 16.30
CA ASN A 94 -24.47 -9.50 15.15
C ASN A 94 -24.73 -7.99 15.27
N ASN A 95 -25.12 -7.52 16.46
CA ASN A 95 -25.36 -6.10 16.70
C ASN A 95 -24.06 -5.27 16.57
N SER A 96 -22.96 -5.74 17.15
CA SER A 96 -21.65 -5.10 17.01
C SER A 96 -21.20 -5.05 15.55
N TYR A 97 -21.33 -6.17 14.81
CA TYR A 97 -20.96 -6.26 13.40
C TYR A 97 -21.66 -5.20 12.54
N HIS A 98 -22.96 -4.99 12.76
CA HIS A 98 -23.76 -4.05 11.96
C HIS A 98 -23.54 -2.58 12.34
N ASN A 99 -23.18 -2.30 13.60
CA ASN A 99 -23.03 -0.93 14.09
C ASN A 99 -21.57 -0.44 14.11
N ASN A 100 -20.62 -1.33 13.91
CA ASN A 100 -19.20 -0.98 13.87
C ASN A 100 -18.83 -0.23 12.58
N SER A 101 -17.94 0.74 12.72
CA SER A 101 -17.39 1.61 11.66
C SER A 101 -15.87 1.48 11.60
N PRO A 102 -15.21 1.68 10.44
CA PRO A 102 -15.71 2.32 9.21
C PRO A 102 -16.52 1.41 8.28
N PHE A 103 -16.38 0.10 8.42
CA PHE A 103 -17.22 -0.90 7.78
C PHE A 103 -17.56 -2.01 8.78
N LYS A 104 -18.50 -2.89 8.40
CA LYS A 104 -19.00 -3.96 9.27
C LYS A 104 -17.87 -4.92 9.64
N HIS A 105 -17.58 -5.02 10.93
CA HIS A 105 -16.56 -5.93 11.46
C HIS A 105 -16.95 -6.35 12.88
N SER A 106 -16.48 -7.50 13.33
CA SER A 106 -16.68 -7.96 14.70
C SER A 106 -15.35 -8.38 15.32
N VAL A 107 -15.26 -8.23 16.63
CA VAL A 107 -14.12 -8.65 17.46
C VAL A 107 -14.65 -9.60 18.52
N ILE A 108 -14.07 -10.79 18.59
CA ILE A 108 -14.33 -11.80 19.61
C ILE A 108 -13.07 -11.85 20.49
N ASP A 109 -13.19 -11.49 21.77
CA ASP A 109 -12.02 -11.41 22.65
C ASP A 109 -11.39 -12.77 22.96
N LYS A 110 -12.20 -13.83 22.96
CA LYS A 110 -11.76 -15.19 23.23
C LYS A 110 -12.51 -16.18 22.34
N LEU A 111 -11.84 -16.69 21.31
CA LEU A 111 -12.46 -17.64 20.37
C LEU A 111 -12.32 -19.10 20.81
N PHE A 112 -11.12 -19.51 21.21
CA PHE A 112 -10.79 -20.90 21.53
C PHE A 112 -10.59 -21.11 23.04
N GLN A 113 -10.57 -22.38 23.46
CA GLN A 113 -10.03 -22.75 24.76
C GLN A 113 -8.53 -22.47 24.81
N ASP A 114 -8.05 -21.92 25.93
CA ASP A 114 -6.64 -21.48 26.03
C ASP A 114 -5.65 -22.65 25.97
N ASP A 115 -6.04 -23.86 26.40
CA ASP A 115 -5.20 -25.06 26.32
C ASP A 115 -4.90 -25.43 24.85
N LEU A 116 -5.94 -25.48 24.01
CA LEU A 116 -5.76 -25.75 22.58
C LEU A 116 -4.90 -24.67 21.93
N LEU A 117 -5.22 -23.39 22.17
CA LEU A 117 -4.51 -22.28 21.53
C LEU A 117 -3.04 -22.19 21.97
N SER A 118 -2.74 -22.53 23.23
CA SER A 118 -1.36 -22.59 23.73
C SER A 118 -0.56 -23.67 23.02
N LYS A 119 -1.14 -24.86 22.83
CA LYS A 119 -0.50 -25.96 22.08
C LYS A 119 -0.31 -25.59 20.60
N VAL A 120 -1.30 -24.98 19.96
CA VAL A 120 -1.17 -24.48 18.58
C VAL A 120 -0.02 -23.48 18.47
N LYS A 121 0.08 -22.53 19.41
CA LYS A 121 1.17 -21.55 19.43
C LYS A 121 2.54 -22.24 19.58
N ASP A 122 2.65 -23.25 20.44
CA ASP A 122 3.90 -24.01 20.62
C ASP A 122 4.26 -24.80 19.35
N GLU A 123 3.28 -25.42 18.66
CA GLU A 123 3.48 -26.07 17.36
C GLU A 123 3.94 -25.06 16.30
N CYS A 124 3.28 -23.90 16.19
CA CYS A 124 3.66 -22.86 15.22
C CYS A 124 5.08 -22.33 15.44
N LEU A 125 5.58 -22.30 16.69
CA LEU A 125 6.94 -21.88 17.01
C LEU A 125 8.01 -22.89 16.56
N SER A 126 7.62 -24.15 16.31
CA SER A 126 8.52 -25.19 15.78
C SER A 126 8.65 -25.15 14.26
N ILE A 127 7.81 -24.37 13.57
CA ILE A 127 7.79 -24.25 12.12
C ILE A 127 8.81 -23.18 11.67
N ASN A 128 9.51 -23.45 10.56
CA ASN A 128 10.38 -22.47 9.93
C ASN A 128 9.58 -21.38 9.21
N PHE A 129 9.89 -20.13 9.52
CA PHE A 129 9.35 -18.98 8.80
C PHE A 129 10.39 -18.37 7.88
N THR A 130 9.98 -18.03 6.66
CA THR A 130 10.80 -17.31 5.69
C THR A 130 10.31 -15.86 5.61
N GLU A 131 11.24 -14.91 5.67
CA GLU A 131 10.91 -13.51 5.41
C GLU A 131 10.53 -13.34 3.94
N LYS A 132 9.42 -12.67 3.69
CA LYS A 132 9.01 -12.21 2.36
C LYS A 132 8.82 -10.71 2.41
N GLN A 133 9.34 -10.03 1.41
CA GLN A 133 9.23 -8.60 1.26
C GLN A 133 8.83 -8.27 -0.17
N THR A 134 7.83 -7.42 -0.31
CA THR A 134 7.32 -6.90 -1.59
C THR A 134 7.25 -5.38 -1.51
N ASP A 135 6.61 -4.71 -2.44
CA ASP A 135 6.23 -3.30 -2.29
C ASP A 135 5.28 -3.12 -1.09
N ILE A 136 4.22 -3.94 -1.00
CA ILE A 136 3.09 -3.81 -0.08
C ILE A 136 3.29 -4.43 1.32
N TYR A 137 4.20 -5.39 1.50
CA TYR A 137 4.43 -6.00 2.82
C TYR A 137 5.89 -6.35 3.12
N LYS A 138 6.15 -6.57 4.41
CA LYS A 138 7.29 -7.31 4.95
C LYS A 138 6.74 -8.24 6.04
N VAL A 139 6.84 -9.55 5.86
CA VAL A 139 6.23 -10.54 6.78
C VAL A 139 7.07 -11.82 6.82
N HIS A 140 7.10 -12.51 7.96
CA HIS A 140 7.59 -13.88 8.00
C HIS A 140 6.41 -14.85 7.87
N GLN A 141 6.38 -15.59 6.77
CA GLN A 141 5.33 -16.56 6.48
C GLN A 141 5.93 -17.97 6.47
N THR A 142 5.12 -18.96 6.84
CA THR A 142 5.47 -20.37 6.66
C THR A 142 5.54 -20.70 5.16
N GLY A 143 6.72 -21.05 4.64
CA GLY A 143 6.95 -21.27 3.20
C GLY A 143 6.06 -22.35 2.58
N ASP A 144 6.14 -23.57 3.11
CA ASP A 144 5.42 -24.76 2.60
C ASP A 144 3.95 -24.84 3.06
N LEU A 145 3.54 -23.97 3.98
CA LEU A 145 2.20 -23.97 4.60
C LEU A 145 1.39 -22.71 4.28
N ALA A 146 1.75 -21.98 3.22
CA ALA A 146 0.98 -20.83 2.74
C ALA A 146 -0.52 -21.17 2.57
N SER A 147 -0.81 -22.44 2.30
CA SER A 147 -2.07 -23.09 2.60
C SER A 147 -1.78 -24.41 3.34
N LEU A 148 -2.30 -24.60 4.56
CA LEU A 148 -2.18 -25.84 5.36
C LEU A 148 -2.79 -27.10 4.69
N ASN A 149 -3.17 -27.01 3.42
CA ASN A 149 -3.63 -28.11 2.59
C ASN A 149 -2.45 -29.01 2.13
N TYR A 150 -1.21 -28.51 2.13
CA TYR A 150 -0.03 -29.21 1.61
C TYR A 150 0.94 -29.71 2.70
N ILE A 151 0.41 -30.16 3.84
CA ILE A 151 1.24 -30.72 4.92
C ILE A 151 1.70 -32.13 4.56
N LYS A 152 3.02 -32.38 4.59
CA LYS A 152 3.60 -33.71 4.36
C LYS A 152 3.10 -34.69 5.43
N PRO A 153 2.91 -35.98 5.13
CA PRO A 153 2.41 -36.95 6.11
C PRO A 153 3.17 -36.97 7.44
N GLU A 154 4.49 -36.76 7.38
CA GLU A 154 5.40 -36.72 8.54
C GLU A 154 5.21 -35.50 9.45
N GLU A 155 4.71 -34.40 8.91
CA GLU A 155 4.46 -33.13 9.62
C GLU A 155 3.06 -33.10 10.26
N ARG A 156 2.15 -33.99 9.84
CA ARG A 156 0.77 -34.02 10.34
C ARG A 156 0.68 -34.31 11.84
N ASP A 157 1.52 -35.21 12.33
CA ASP A 157 1.55 -35.56 13.76
C ASP A 157 2.13 -34.42 14.61
N GLN A 158 3.04 -33.62 14.03
CA GLN A 158 3.66 -32.47 14.71
C GLN A 158 2.74 -31.24 14.76
N LEU A 159 1.75 -31.17 13.87
CA LEU A 159 0.81 -30.04 13.72
C LEU A 159 -0.64 -30.43 14.06
N ALA A 160 -0.83 -31.44 14.91
CA ALA A 160 -2.14 -32.01 15.20
C ALA A 160 -3.10 -31.00 15.86
N ASN A 161 -2.60 -30.12 16.74
CA ASN A 161 -3.43 -29.09 17.37
C ASN A 161 -3.79 -27.99 16.36
N LEU A 162 -2.88 -27.60 15.47
CA LEU A 162 -3.14 -26.65 14.39
C LEU A 162 -4.20 -27.19 13.42
N LEU A 163 -4.13 -28.48 13.07
CA LEU A 163 -5.16 -29.17 12.28
C LEU A 163 -6.51 -29.20 13.00
N THR A 164 -6.52 -29.50 14.30
CA THR A 164 -7.73 -29.46 15.12
C THR A 164 -8.38 -28.07 15.13
N LEU A 165 -7.56 -27.01 15.22
CA LEU A 165 -8.02 -25.63 15.15
C LEU A 165 -8.58 -25.29 13.76
N ARG A 166 -7.89 -25.66 12.68
CA ARG A 166 -8.36 -25.48 11.30
C ARG A 166 -9.72 -26.13 11.09
N ASP A 167 -9.84 -27.39 11.45
CA ASP A 167 -11.07 -28.17 11.24
C ASP A 167 -12.24 -27.61 12.07
N ALA A 168 -11.95 -27.09 13.27
CA ALA A 168 -12.93 -26.36 14.06
C ALA A 168 -13.38 -25.05 13.37
N LEU A 169 -12.45 -24.23 12.85
CA LEU A 169 -12.78 -23.00 12.11
C LEU A 169 -13.61 -23.27 10.87
N TYR A 170 -13.29 -24.29 10.08
CA TYR A 170 -14.02 -24.61 8.84
C TYR A 170 -15.23 -25.53 9.05
N SER A 171 -15.50 -25.93 10.29
CA SER A 171 -16.66 -26.75 10.64
C SER A 171 -17.98 -26.10 10.22
N ALA A 172 -19.00 -26.93 9.95
CA ALA A 172 -20.34 -26.43 9.64
C ALA A 172 -20.91 -25.56 10.78
N GLN A 173 -20.60 -25.90 12.04
CA GLN A 173 -21.01 -25.16 13.22
C GLN A 173 -20.48 -23.72 13.21
N PHE A 174 -19.17 -23.54 13.01
CA PHE A 174 -18.56 -22.21 13.01
C PHE A 174 -18.93 -21.40 11.76
N ARG A 175 -18.98 -22.02 10.58
CA ARG A 175 -19.48 -21.35 9.36
C ARG A 175 -20.91 -20.87 9.53
N ASN A 176 -21.78 -21.64 10.17
CA ASN A 176 -23.15 -21.20 10.45
C ASN A 176 -23.19 -20.04 11.46
N PHE A 177 -22.35 -20.06 12.49
CA PHE A 177 -22.17 -18.92 13.41
C PHE A 177 -21.80 -17.64 12.63
N LEU A 178 -20.81 -17.69 11.74
CA LEU A 178 -20.41 -16.55 10.93
C LEU A 178 -21.55 -16.05 10.05
N ARG A 179 -22.24 -16.96 9.35
CA ARG A 179 -23.41 -16.64 8.50
C ARG A 179 -24.49 -15.88 9.27
N VAL A 180 -24.74 -16.31 10.50
CA VAL A 180 -25.74 -15.69 11.37
C VAL A 180 -25.29 -14.30 11.84
N VAL A 181 -24.02 -14.15 12.23
CA VAL A 181 -23.50 -12.87 12.71
C VAL A 181 -23.43 -11.84 11.58
N THR A 182 -22.96 -12.24 10.39
CA THR A 182 -22.67 -11.30 9.29
C THR A 182 -23.80 -11.15 8.29
N GLY A 183 -24.59 -12.20 8.07
CA GLY A 183 -25.52 -12.29 6.95
C GLY A 183 -24.84 -12.52 5.59
N CYS A 184 -23.56 -12.89 5.53
CA CYS A 184 -22.75 -12.98 4.29
C CYS A 184 -23.17 -14.07 3.29
N GLY A 185 -24.16 -14.89 3.64
CA GLY A 185 -24.57 -16.04 2.84
C GLY A 185 -23.66 -17.26 3.02
N PRO A 186 -23.89 -18.35 2.26
CA PRO A 186 -23.19 -19.62 2.41
C PRO A 186 -21.66 -19.52 2.23
N LEU A 187 -20.92 -20.22 3.11
CA LEU A 187 -19.46 -20.24 3.13
C LEU A 187 -18.96 -21.66 2.85
N SER A 188 -17.88 -21.77 2.08
CA SER A 188 -17.25 -23.05 1.74
C SER A 188 -16.66 -23.73 2.97
N GLY A 189 -16.89 -25.03 3.10
CA GLY A 189 -16.16 -25.89 4.04
C GLY A 189 -15.01 -26.65 3.38
N ILE A 190 -15.04 -26.78 2.04
CA ILE A 190 -14.03 -27.49 1.25
C ILE A 190 -12.83 -26.58 0.94
N LYS A 191 -13.07 -25.33 0.51
CA LYS A 191 -12.01 -24.38 0.17
C LYS A 191 -11.50 -23.71 1.45
N GLN A 192 -10.51 -24.34 2.07
CA GLN A 192 -9.85 -23.89 3.30
C GLN A 192 -8.62 -23.06 2.92
N ASP A 193 -8.56 -21.82 3.40
CA ASP A 193 -7.51 -20.84 3.08
C ASP A 193 -7.05 -20.17 4.38
N MET A 194 -5.97 -20.72 4.93
CA MET A 194 -5.44 -20.36 6.24
C MET A 194 -3.91 -20.40 6.21
N SER A 195 -3.29 -19.34 6.73
CA SER A 195 -1.85 -19.17 6.83
C SER A 195 -1.42 -18.72 8.22
N VAL A 196 -0.19 -19.07 8.60
CA VAL A 196 0.44 -18.62 9.85
C VAL A 196 1.46 -17.54 9.51
N ASN A 197 1.32 -16.38 10.12
CA ASN A 197 2.18 -15.21 9.88
C ASN A 197 2.80 -14.72 11.19
N SER A 198 4.10 -14.44 11.15
CA SER A 198 4.86 -13.85 12.24
C SER A 198 5.37 -12.48 11.83
N TYR A 199 4.83 -11.44 12.45
CA TYR A 199 5.30 -10.06 12.26
C TYR A 199 6.33 -9.74 13.33
N ARG A 200 7.58 -9.53 12.89
CA ARG A 200 8.73 -9.11 13.71
C ARG A 200 8.98 -7.60 13.54
N LYS A 201 9.98 -7.05 14.22
CA LYS A 201 10.38 -5.65 14.05
C LYS A 201 10.54 -5.29 12.56
N GLY A 202 9.90 -4.22 12.10
CA GLY A 202 9.91 -3.76 10.71
C GLY A 202 8.87 -4.42 9.80
N CYS A 203 8.22 -5.51 10.24
CA CYS A 203 7.15 -6.15 9.48
C CYS A 203 5.89 -5.28 9.46
N HIS A 204 5.24 -5.22 8.30
CA HIS A 204 4.07 -4.39 8.02
C HIS A 204 3.28 -5.00 6.84
N LEU A 205 2.00 -4.65 6.72
CA LEU A 205 1.19 -4.92 5.54
C LEU A 205 0.37 -3.66 5.23
N LEU A 206 0.64 -3.05 4.09
CA LEU A 206 0.08 -1.75 3.72
C LEU A 206 -1.40 -1.87 3.29
N ASN A 207 -2.02 -0.74 2.95
CA ASN A 207 -3.46 -0.66 2.76
C ASN A 207 -3.96 -1.47 1.54
N HIS A 208 -4.93 -2.35 1.76
CA HIS A 208 -5.56 -3.21 0.74
C HIS A 208 -7.00 -3.57 1.15
N ASP A 209 -7.78 -4.18 0.25
CA ASP A 209 -9.20 -4.50 0.50
C ASP A 209 -9.53 -6.01 0.57
N ASP A 210 -8.54 -6.88 0.42
CA ASP A 210 -8.64 -8.36 0.42
C ASP A 210 -9.45 -8.97 -0.75
N VAL A 211 -9.79 -8.18 -1.77
CA VAL A 211 -10.68 -8.61 -2.86
C VAL A 211 -9.91 -9.42 -3.89
N ILE A 212 -9.85 -10.74 -3.65
CA ILE A 212 -9.21 -11.72 -4.52
C ILE A 212 -10.14 -12.93 -4.68
N SER A 213 -10.45 -13.28 -5.93
CA SER A 213 -11.22 -14.49 -6.29
C SER A 213 -12.50 -14.62 -5.44
N SER A 214 -12.71 -15.78 -4.81
CA SER A 214 -13.93 -16.14 -4.09
C SER A 214 -13.94 -15.81 -2.60
N ARG A 215 -13.01 -14.97 -2.12
CA ARG A 215 -12.93 -14.60 -0.70
C ARG A 215 -14.20 -13.85 -0.27
N ARG A 216 -14.82 -14.29 0.83
CA ARG A 216 -16.08 -13.71 1.34
C ARG A 216 -15.94 -13.09 2.72
N VAL A 217 -15.26 -13.77 3.64
CA VAL A 217 -15.00 -13.25 4.99
C VAL A 217 -13.53 -13.38 5.28
N SER A 218 -12.85 -12.26 5.56
CA SER A 218 -11.48 -12.23 6.04
C SER A 218 -11.48 -12.39 7.56
N TYR A 219 -10.49 -13.09 8.10
CA TYR A 219 -10.32 -13.24 9.54
C TYR A 219 -8.87 -13.27 9.98
N ILE A 220 -8.67 -12.86 11.23
CA ILE A 220 -7.37 -12.90 11.91
C ILE A 220 -7.57 -13.37 13.35
N LEU A 221 -6.87 -14.44 13.73
CA LEU A 221 -6.74 -14.95 15.08
C LEU A 221 -5.37 -14.59 15.64
N TYR A 222 -5.34 -13.82 16.73
CA TYR A 222 -4.12 -13.32 17.34
C TYR A 222 -3.58 -14.22 18.45
N MET A 223 -2.27 -14.51 18.39
CA MET A 223 -1.53 -15.28 19.39
C MET A 223 -0.17 -14.62 19.70
N PRO A 224 -0.13 -13.32 20.08
CA PRO A 224 1.12 -12.61 20.27
C PRO A 224 2.05 -13.32 21.27
N ILE A 225 3.33 -13.42 20.91
CA ILE A 225 4.37 -14.07 21.72
C ILE A 225 4.95 -13.01 22.65
N THR A 226 4.59 -13.08 23.93
CA THR A 226 5.06 -12.15 24.97
C THR A 226 5.13 -12.86 26.32
N PRO A 227 5.99 -12.43 27.27
CA PRO A 227 6.12 -13.09 28.58
C PRO A 227 4.84 -13.18 29.43
N ARG A 228 3.75 -12.49 29.06
CA ARG A 228 2.46 -12.49 29.78
C ARG A 228 1.22 -12.48 28.87
N HIS A 229 1.37 -12.80 27.58
CA HIS A 229 0.30 -12.68 26.58
C HIS A 229 -0.32 -11.28 26.43
N ILE A 230 0.38 -10.23 26.90
CA ILE A 230 -0.06 -8.84 26.80
C ILE A 230 0.72 -8.17 25.68
N TRP A 231 0.00 -7.68 24.67
CA TRP A 231 0.54 -6.81 23.64
C TRP A 231 0.18 -5.36 23.95
N ARG A 232 1.15 -4.45 23.85
CA ARG A 232 0.91 -3.02 24.08
C ARG A 232 0.68 -2.31 22.76
N LYS A 233 -0.19 -1.29 22.77
CA LYS A 233 -0.47 -0.50 21.57
C LYS A 233 0.81 0.13 21.00
N GLU A 234 1.71 0.57 21.88
CA GLU A 234 2.96 1.22 21.49
C GLU A 234 3.93 0.26 20.79
N TRP A 235 3.65 -1.05 20.74
CA TRP A 235 4.50 -2.02 20.05
C TRP A 235 4.16 -2.17 18.56
N GLY A 236 3.14 -1.45 18.10
CA GLY A 236 2.68 -1.49 16.72
C GLY A 236 1.94 -2.79 16.40
N GLY A 237 1.85 -3.16 15.12
CA GLY A 237 1.16 -4.38 14.69
C GLY A 237 -0.37 -4.33 14.80
N ALA A 238 -0.97 -3.17 15.03
CA ALA A 238 -2.42 -3.05 15.09
C ALA A 238 -3.06 -3.28 13.70
N LEU A 239 -4.27 -3.83 13.69
CA LEU A 239 -5.14 -3.81 12.51
C LEU A 239 -5.78 -2.43 12.41
N GLU A 240 -5.55 -1.75 11.29
CA GLU A 240 -6.07 -0.43 11.00
C GLU A 240 -7.20 -0.52 9.98
N LEU A 241 -8.35 0.09 10.25
CA LEU A 241 -9.50 0.12 9.33
C LEU A 241 -9.78 1.54 8.85
N TYR A 242 -9.98 1.67 7.53
CA TYR A 242 -10.06 2.97 6.86
C TYR A 242 -11.48 3.32 6.43
N PRO A 243 -11.96 4.55 6.67
CA PRO A 243 -13.16 5.08 6.03
C PRO A 243 -13.02 5.09 4.52
N VAL A 244 -14.16 5.00 3.83
CA VAL A 244 -14.22 5.14 2.37
C VAL A 244 -14.69 6.55 2.04
N ILE A 245 -13.93 7.23 1.20
CA ILE A 245 -14.25 8.52 0.60
C ILE A 245 -14.43 8.36 -0.91
N LYS A 246 -14.88 9.41 -1.59
CA LYS A 246 -14.96 9.44 -3.05
C LYS A 246 -13.67 10.05 -3.61
N GLY A 247 -13.03 9.34 -4.53
CA GLY A 247 -11.91 9.84 -5.32
C GLY A 247 -12.33 10.94 -6.29
N GLU A 248 -11.35 11.49 -7.02
CA GLU A 248 -11.54 12.57 -8.00
C GLU A 248 -12.52 12.18 -9.12
N ASP A 249 -12.46 10.92 -9.56
CA ASP A 249 -13.33 10.29 -10.56
C ASP A 249 -14.67 9.75 -9.97
N GLY A 250 -14.88 9.92 -8.66
CA GLY A 250 -16.03 9.38 -7.94
C GLY A 250 -15.89 7.91 -7.48
N THR A 251 -14.77 7.24 -7.80
CA THR A 251 -14.48 5.86 -7.37
C THR A 251 -14.31 5.80 -5.85
N PRO A 252 -14.83 4.77 -5.15
CA PRO A 252 -14.59 4.58 -3.73
C PRO A 252 -13.11 4.29 -3.43
N VAL A 253 -12.51 5.11 -2.57
CA VAL A 253 -11.11 4.99 -2.15
C VAL A 253 -11.00 5.15 -0.63
N PRO A 254 -9.99 4.57 0.03
CA PRO A 254 -9.77 4.78 1.45
C PRO A 254 -9.35 6.22 1.74
N ASP A 255 -9.79 6.74 2.88
CA ASP A 255 -9.24 7.96 3.47
C ASP A 255 -7.73 7.77 3.78
N VAL A 256 -6.97 8.84 3.89
CA VAL A 256 -5.53 8.80 4.19
C VAL A 256 -5.22 8.44 5.65
N THR A 257 -6.22 8.42 6.52
CA THR A 257 -6.07 8.13 7.96
C THR A 257 -7.07 7.04 8.40
N PRO A 258 -6.63 6.03 9.16
CA PRO A 258 -7.54 5.05 9.71
C PRO A 258 -8.43 5.68 10.79
N SER A 259 -9.67 5.21 10.89
CA SER A 259 -10.62 5.67 11.92
C SER A 259 -10.76 4.69 13.09
N LYS A 260 -10.32 3.45 12.88
CA LYS A 260 -10.35 2.38 13.88
C LYS A 260 -9.02 1.66 13.89
N ILE A 261 -8.46 1.49 15.08
CA ILE A 261 -7.18 0.80 15.33
C ILE A 261 -7.46 -0.30 16.36
N ILE A 262 -7.12 -1.54 16.03
CA ILE A 262 -7.36 -2.73 16.87
C ILE A 262 -6.00 -3.38 17.16
N PRO A 263 -5.40 -3.11 18.33
CA PRO A 263 -4.18 -3.79 18.76
C PRO A 263 -4.42 -5.30 18.91
N PRO A 264 -3.46 -6.16 18.53
CA PRO A 264 -3.61 -7.60 18.68
C PRO A 264 -3.67 -7.98 20.16
N SER A 265 -4.50 -8.97 20.49
CA SER A 265 -4.59 -9.52 21.85
C SER A 265 -4.65 -11.03 21.80
N TRP A 266 -4.16 -11.71 22.83
CA TRP A 266 -4.22 -13.17 22.90
C TRP A 266 -5.65 -13.70 22.73
N ASN A 267 -5.82 -14.68 21.84
CA ASN A 267 -7.09 -15.36 21.54
C ASN A 267 -8.18 -14.45 20.92
N GLN A 268 -7.80 -13.22 20.57
CA GLN A 268 -8.71 -12.29 19.91
C GLN A 268 -8.87 -12.69 18.44
N PHE A 269 -10.12 -12.79 18.00
CA PHE A 269 -10.48 -13.09 16.62
C PHE A 269 -11.24 -11.91 16.02
N VAL A 270 -10.72 -11.37 14.92
CA VAL A 270 -11.33 -10.27 14.18
C VAL A 270 -11.77 -10.79 12.82
N PHE A 271 -12.96 -10.41 12.37
CA PHE A 271 -13.45 -10.78 11.04
C PHE A 271 -14.37 -9.71 10.44
N PHE A 272 -14.39 -9.68 9.11
CA PHE A 272 -15.21 -8.79 8.31
C PHE A 272 -15.48 -9.38 6.91
N GLU A 273 -16.57 -8.95 6.29
CA GLU A 273 -16.87 -9.33 4.90
C GLU A 273 -15.93 -8.60 3.93
N VAL A 274 -15.42 -9.34 2.94
CA VAL A 274 -14.60 -8.81 1.86
C VAL A 274 -15.50 -8.05 0.89
N GLN A 275 -15.24 -6.76 0.72
CA GLN A 275 -16.07 -5.86 -0.06
C GLN A 275 -15.22 -5.02 -1.02
N PRO A 276 -15.35 -5.22 -2.35
CA PRO A 276 -14.64 -4.45 -3.37
C PRO A 276 -14.75 -2.94 -3.15
N GLY A 277 -13.61 -2.27 -3.00
CA GLY A 277 -13.54 -0.82 -2.79
C GLY A 277 -14.09 -0.34 -1.44
N LYS A 278 -14.21 -1.21 -0.42
CA LYS A 278 -14.73 -0.83 0.90
C LYS A 278 -13.97 -1.37 2.10
N SER A 279 -13.57 -2.64 2.10
CA SER A 279 -12.94 -3.30 3.25
C SER A 279 -11.45 -2.94 3.40
N PHE A 280 -11.11 -1.66 3.26
CA PHE A 280 -9.73 -1.19 3.28
C PHE A 280 -9.11 -1.26 4.68
N HIS A 281 -7.99 -1.97 4.78
CA HIS A 281 -7.29 -2.17 6.04
C HIS A 281 -5.78 -2.37 5.84
N SER A 282 -5.01 -2.23 6.92
CA SER A 282 -3.57 -2.47 6.97
C SER A 282 -3.15 -3.08 8.32
N VAL A 283 -1.94 -3.60 8.39
CA VAL A 283 -1.24 -3.96 9.62
C VAL A 283 -0.14 -2.93 9.85
N GLU A 284 -0.33 -2.12 10.90
CA GLU A 284 0.67 -1.16 11.40
C GLU A 284 2.02 -1.87 11.62
N GLU A 285 3.13 -1.18 11.35
CA GLU A 285 4.47 -1.75 11.54
C GLU A 285 4.67 -2.25 12.98
N VAL A 286 5.25 -3.44 13.14
CA VAL A 286 5.70 -3.91 14.46
C VAL A 286 7.05 -3.26 14.78
N ILE A 287 7.15 -2.56 15.92
CA ILE A 287 8.38 -1.81 16.28
C ILE A 287 9.21 -2.46 17.41
N VAL A 288 8.72 -3.58 17.95
CA VAL A 288 9.41 -4.36 18.99
C VAL A 288 9.88 -5.71 18.45
N GLY A 289 10.71 -6.41 19.22
CA GLY A 289 11.40 -7.62 18.79
C GLY A 289 12.80 -7.33 18.26
N GLY A 290 13.60 -8.38 18.11
CA GLY A 290 14.97 -8.32 17.59
C GLY A 290 15.98 -9.03 18.49
N GLU A 291 17.26 -8.67 18.41
CA GLU A 291 18.29 -9.26 19.23
C GLU A 291 18.01 -9.07 20.73
N GLY A 292 17.86 -10.18 21.46
CA GLY A 292 17.54 -10.18 22.88
C GLY A 292 16.06 -9.89 23.23
N ASP A 293 15.20 -9.66 22.23
CA ASP A 293 13.77 -9.42 22.42
C ASP A 293 12.91 -10.39 21.60
N ASN A 294 12.35 -11.39 22.28
CA ASN A 294 11.57 -12.47 21.65
C ASN A 294 10.10 -12.08 21.37
N ARG A 295 9.74 -10.80 21.47
CA ARG A 295 8.37 -10.33 21.18
C ARG A 295 8.08 -10.39 19.68
N ASN A 296 7.07 -11.17 19.32
CA ASN A 296 6.62 -11.31 17.93
C ASN A 296 5.08 -11.29 17.88
N ARG A 297 4.52 -10.65 16.87
CA ARG A 297 3.08 -10.70 16.60
C ARG A 297 2.78 -11.91 15.72
N LEU A 298 2.53 -13.04 16.35
CA LEU A 298 2.06 -14.25 15.69
C LEU A 298 0.54 -14.18 15.50
N SER A 299 0.08 -14.53 14.29
CA SER A 299 -1.33 -14.62 13.95
C SER A 299 -1.60 -15.74 12.96
N ILE A 300 -2.77 -16.34 13.06
CA ILE A 300 -3.36 -17.16 12.00
C ILE A 300 -4.36 -16.28 11.27
N SER A 301 -4.19 -16.11 9.97
CA SER A 301 -5.10 -15.33 9.12
C SER A 301 -5.56 -16.16 7.95
N GLY A 302 -6.72 -15.85 7.41
CA GLY A 302 -7.28 -16.59 6.30
C GLY A 302 -8.60 -16.04 5.83
N TRP A 303 -9.20 -16.78 4.91
CA TRP A 303 -10.48 -16.43 4.33
C TRP A 303 -11.46 -17.59 4.37
N PHE A 304 -12.71 -17.28 4.63
CA PHE A 304 -13.83 -18.13 4.22
C PHE A 304 -14.24 -17.71 2.83
N HIS A 305 -14.22 -18.66 1.91
CA HIS A 305 -14.68 -18.45 0.55
C HIS A 305 -16.21 -18.54 0.47
N ALA A 306 -16.78 -17.90 -0.55
CA ALA A 306 -18.13 -18.23 -0.98
C ALA A 306 -18.24 -19.75 -1.23
N ALA A 307 -19.44 -20.32 -1.03
CA ALA A 307 -19.70 -21.72 -1.35
C ALA A 307 -19.16 -22.05 -2.76
N GLN A 308 -18.65 -23.25 -2.96
CA GLN A 308 -18.08 -23.73 -4.21
C GLN A 308 -19.10 -24.60 -4.98
N PRO A 309 -18.91 -24.86 -6.29
CA PRO A 309 -19.75 -25.80 -7.03
C PRO A 309 -19.91 -27.13 -6.29
N GLY A 310 -21.16 -27.52 -6.01
CA GLY A 310 -21.49 -28.75 -5.26
C GLY A 310 -21.71 -28.55 -3.76
N GLU A 311 -21.39 -27.39 -3.19
CA GLU A 311 -21.72 -27.07 -1.79
C GLU A 311 -23.11 -26.43 -1.64
N GLU A 312 -23.70 -26.58 -0.46
CA GLU A 312 -25.02 -26.04 -0.16
C GLU A 312 -25.07 -24.50 -0.32
N GLY A 313 -26.03 -24.03 -1.12
CA GLY A 313 -26.25 -22.60 -1.32
C GLY A 313 -25.21 -21.93 -2.23
N TYR A 314 -24.47 -22.71 -3.03
CA TYR A 314 -23.64 -22.19 -4.11
C TYR A 314 -24.44 -21.29 -5.06
N VAL A 315 -23.89 -20.12 -5.32
CA VAL A 315 -24.34 -19.20 -6.37
C VAL A 315 -23.09 -18.80 -7.15
N PRO A 316 -23.10 -18.88 -8.50
CA PRO A 316 -22.00 -18.40 -9.32
C PRO A 316 -21.68 -16.93 -9.00
N GLU A 317 -20.39 -16.60 -9.03
CA GLU A 317 -19.94 -15.24 -8.74
C GLU A 317 -20.49 -14.25 -9.77
N GLN A 318 -20.94 -13.10 -9.25
CA GLN A 318 -21.38 -11.99 -10.06
C GLN A 318 -20.27 -10.95 -10.10
N ASN A 319 -20.02 -10.38 -11.27
CA ASN A 319 -19.04 -9.31 -11.41
C ASN A 319 -19.43 -8.13 -10.52
N SER A 320 -18.49 -7.69 -9.69
CA SER A 320 -18.64 -6.47 -8.89
C SER A 320 -18.75 -5.25 -9.82
N THR A 321 -19.54 -4.26 -9.40
CA THR A 321 -19.57 -2.95 -10.06
C THR A 321 -18.42 -2.05 -9.62
N TYR A 322 -17.79 -2.35 -8.48
CA TYR A 322 -16.67 -1.60 -7.92
C TYR A 322 -15.35 -2.32 -8.20
N LYS A 323 -14.34 -1.54 -8.56
CA LYS A 323 -12.98 -2.01 -8.81
C LYS A 323 -12.26 -2.34 -7.49
N SER A 324 -11.53 -3.45 -7.47
CA SER A 324 -10.63 -3.82 -6.35
C SER A 324 -9.43 -2.88 -6.25
N SER A 325 -8.71 -2.89 -5.12
CA SER A 325 -7.45 -2.13 -5.00
C SER A 325 -6.44 -2.50 -6.11
N ARG A 326 -6.37 -3.79 -6.47
CA ARG A 326 -5.49 -4.32 -7.52
C ARG A 326 -5.82 -3.76 -8.91
N GLU A 327 -7.10 -3.76 -9.28
CA GLU A 327 -7.55 -3.19 -10.56
C GLU A 327 -7.33 -1.68 -10.63
N GLN A 328 -7.43 -1.00 -9.48
CA GLN A 328 -7.16 0.44 -9.40
C GLN A 328 -5.66 0.75 -9.54
N LEU A 329 -4.74 -0.13 -9.12
CA LEU A 329 -3.28 0.05 -9.29
C LEU A 329 -2.83 -0.06 -10.74
N GLN A 330 -3.44 -0.97 -11.51
CA GLN A 330 -3.11 -1.20 -12.92
C GLN A 330 -3.53 -0.06 -13.87
N THR A 331 -4.34 0.88 -13.38
CA THR A 331 -4.85 2.01 -14.18
C THR A 331 -4.44 3.33 -13.53
N THR A 332 -3.34 3.90 -14.02
CA THR A 332 -2.94 5.28 -13.72
C THR A 332 -2.87 6.03 -15.04
N SER A 333 -3.51 7.19 -15.11
CA SER A 333 -3.41 8.11 -16.25
C SER A 333 -2.94 9.44 -15.68
N ILE A 334 -1.76 9.89 -16.10
CA ILE A 334 -1.20 11.17 -15.67
C ILE A 334 -1.39 12.17 -16.81
N GLU A 335 -1.95 13.34 -16.49
CA GLU A 335 -1.98 14.47 -17.42
C GLU A 335 -0.70 15.31 -17.28
N PHE A 336 0.11 15.32 -18.34
CA PHE A 336 1.33 16.12 -18.39
C PHE A 336 1.04 17.59 -18.69
N ARG A 337 1.89 18.48 -18.13
CA ARG A 337 1.89 19.89 -18.51
C ARG A 337 2.79 20.06 -19.73
N PRO A 338 2.27 20.54 -20.87
CA PRO A 338 3.08 20.67 -22.08
C PRO A 338 4.10 21.81 -21.91
N TYR A 339 5.25 21.65 -22.55
CA TYR A 339 6.13 22.78 -22.80
C TYR A 339 5.53 23.72 -23.84
N THR A 340 5.96 24.98 -23.83
CA THR A 340 5.64 25.89 -24.95
C THR A 340 6.28 25.37 -26.23
N PRO A 341 5.56 25.36 -27.38
CA PRO A 341 6.13 24.93 -28.64
C PRO A 341 7.40 25.72 -28.98
N THR A 342 8.50 25.01 -29.12
CA THR A 342 9.82 25.52 -29.52
C THR A 342 10.30 24.74 -30.75
N ASP A 343 11.43 25.13 -31.34
CA ASP A 343 12.07 24.33 -32.38
C ASP A 343 12.58 23.00 -31.78
N GLU A 344 11.78 21.95 -31.92
CA GLU A 344 12.04 20.62 -31.35
C GLU A 344 13.21 19.92 -32.06
N GLU A 345 13.39 20.15 -33.36
CA GLU A 345 14.55 19.67 -34.11
C GLU A 345 15.83 20.31 -33.56
N ALA A 346 15.85 21.63 -33.40
CA ALA A 346 17.00 22.32 -32.82
C ALA A 346 17.32 21.85 -31.40
N LEU A 347 16.31 21.49 -30.60
CA LEU A 347 16.48 20.95 -29.26
C LEU A 347 17.07 19.54 -29.26
N ALA A 348 16.61 18.69 -30.19
CA ALA A 348 17.07 17.31 -30.29
C ALA A 348 18.53 17.18 -30.75
N PHE A 349 18.98 18.07 -31.64
CA PHE A 349 20.35 18.11 -32.13
C PHE A 349 21.27 19.02 -31.30
N ALA A 350 20.78 19.56 -30.18
CA ALA A 350 21.57 20.40 -29.31
C ALA A 350 22.71 19.59 -28.68
N THR A 351 23.94 20.11 -28.80
CA THR A 351 25.14 19.53 -28.15
C THR A 351 25.72 20.44 -27.06
N THR A 352 25.20 21.66 -26.95
CA THR A 352 25.63 22.67 -25.98
C THR A 352 24.43 23.49 -25.51
N LEU A 353 24.56 24.09 -24.32
CA LEU A 353 23.57 25.02 -23.77
C LEU A 353 23.83 26.45 -24.25
N SER A 354 22.78 27.25 -24.39
CA SER A 354 22.90 28.69 -24.61
C SER A 354 23.43 29.40 -23.36
N ASP A 355 24.00 30.59 -23.53
CA ASP A 355 24.49 31.41 -22.41
C ASP A 355 23.37 31.74 -21.40
N ASP A 356 22.15 31.98 -21.87
CA ASP A 356 20.98 32.24 -21.02
C ASP A 356 20.59 31.00 -20.21
N HIS A 357 20.64 29.80 -20.82
CA HIS A 357 20.39 28.55 -20.11
C HIS A 357 21.47 28.28 -19.07
N ILE A 358 22.75 28.52 -19.40
CA ILE A 358 23.87 28.38 -18.45
C ILE A 358 23.71 29.35 -17.28
N ALA A 359 23.38 30.62 -17.55
CA ALA A 359 23.16 31.63 -16.52
C ALA A 359 22.06 31.20 -15.55
N PHE A 360 20.90 30.78 -16.06
CA PHE A 360 19.80 30.28 -15.23
C PHE A 360 20.18 29.03 -14.43
N LEU A 361 20.73 28.00 -15.09
CA LEU A 361 21.06 26.73 -14.44
C LEU A 361 22.18 26.86 -13.41
N SER A 362 23.11 27.81 -13.59
CA SER A 362 24.21 28.03 -12.64
C SER A 362 23.72 28.44 -11.23
N GLU A 363 22.51 29.00 -11.14
CA GLU A 363 21.88 29.33 -9.86
C GLU A 363 21.46 28.07 -9.07
N PHE A 364 21.34 26.92 -9.75
CA PHE A 364 20.88 25.65 -9.18
C PHE A 364 21.95 24.56 -9.19
N LEU A 365 22.57 24.34 -10.35
CA LEU A 365 23.37 23.16 -10.63
C LEU A 365 24.84 23.36 -10.27
N ASN A 366 25.48 22.26 -9.90
CA ASN A 366 26.93 22.20 -9.79
C ASN A 366 27.55 22.49 -11.18
N PRO A 367 28.50 23.44 -11.28
CA PRO A 367 29.08 23.85 -12.57
C PRO A 367 29.68 22.73 -13.41
N VAL A 368 30.07 21.61 -12.80
CA VAL A 368 30.59 20.43 -13.52
C VAL A 368 29.57 19.88 -14.51
N TYR A 369 28.27 19.92 -14.17
CA TYR A 369 27.18 19.42 -15.02
C TYR A 369 26.78 20.37 -16.15
N LEU A 370 27.34 21.58 -16.19
CA LEU A 370 27.13 22.56 -17.27
C LEU A 370 28.25 22.51 -18.32
N GLN A 371 29.29 21.72 -18.08
CA GLN A 371 30.42 21.60 -19.00
C GLN A 371 30.05 20.70 -20.20
N PRO A 372 30.27 21.14 -21.46
CA PRO A 372 29.93 20.34 -22.64
C PRO A 372 30.53 18.93 -22.63
N ARG A 373 31.80 18.81 -22.22
CA ARG A 373 32.48 17.51 -22.12
C ARG A 373 31.81 16.56 -21.12
N THR A 374 31.35 17.08 -19.98
CA THR A 374 30.63 16.28 -18.98
C THR A 374 29.28 15.84 -19.53
N MET A 375 28.50 16.75 -20.13
CA MET A 375 27.19 16.42 -20.69
C MET A 375 27.29 15.35 -21.78
N GLN A 376 28.30 15.43 -22.66
CA GLN A 376 28.57 14.41 -23.67
C GLN A 376 28.94 13.04 -23.07
N ALA A 377 29.78 13.03 -22.03
CA ALA A 377 30.14 11.78 -21.35
C ALA A 377 28.94 11.15 -20.63
N LEU A 378 28.06 11.97 -20.05
CA LEU A 378 26.82 11.49 -19.45
C LEU A 378 25.85 10.96 -20.50
N SER A 379 25.71 11.65 -21.64
CA SER A 379 24.90 11.19 -22.77
C SER A 379 25.35 9.83 -23.29
N ALA A 380 26.65 9.64 -23.52
CA ALA A 380 27.18 8.34 -23.94
C ALA A 380 26.86 7.22 -22.92
N ARG A 381 26.95 7.50 -21.62
CA ARG A 381 26.60 6.53 -20.58
C ARG A 381 25.09 6.28 -20.51
N PHE A 382 24.26 7.30 -20.67
CA PHE A 382 22.81 7.13 -20.66
C PHE A 382 22.32 6.26 -21.82
N VAL A 383 22.95 6.37 -22.99
CA VAL A 383 22.67 5.49 -24.14
C VAL A 383 22.97 4.02 -23.80
N GLU A 384 24.02 3.75 -23.03
CA GLU A 384 24.38 2.37 -22.64
C GLU A 384 23.54 1.83 -21.48
N GLU A 385 23.27 2.65 -20.46
CA GLU A 385 22.71 2.22 -19.17
C GLU A 385 21.20 2.53 -19.03
N SER A 386 20.63 3.36 -19.92
CA SER A 386 19.25 3.94 -19.82
C SER A 386 18.92 4.58 -18.46
N SER A 387 19.95 4.82 -17.65
CA SER A 387 19.85 5.37 -16.31
C SER A 387 21.16 6.05 -15.90
N LEU A 388 21.08 7.05 -15.03
CA LEU A 388 22.23 7.76 -14.47
C LEU A 388 21.97 8.17 -13.03
N GLU A 389 22.97 8.00 -12.14
CA GLU A 389 22.98 8.59 -10.81
C GLU A 389 24.09 9.66 -10.69
N LEU A 390 23.70 10.92 -10.61
CA LEU A 390 24.59 12.08 -10.55
C LEU A 390 24.71 12.58 -9.12
N HIS A 391 25.94 12.66 -8.61
CA HIS A 391 26.22 13.04 -7.22
C HIS A 391 26.56 14.52 -7.10
N GLN A 392 26.20 15.14 -5.97
CA GLN A 392 26.43 16.58 -5.74
C GLN A 392 25.82 17.44 -6.86
N PHE A 393 24.59 17.11 -7.25
CA PHE A 393 23.93 17.70 -8.41
C PHE A 393 23.65 19.21 -8.26
N LEU A 394 23.08 19.60 -7.12
CA LEU A 394 22.91 21.01 -6.74
C LEU A 394 24.26 21.63 -6.36
N ASN A 395 24.38 22.93 -6.62
CA ASN A 395 25.53 23.71 -6.19
C ASN A 395 25.70 23.72 -4.66
N ASN A 396 26.91 24.08 -4.21
CA ASN A 396 27.27 24.07 -2.79
C ASN A 396 26.37 24.99 -1.93
N PRO A 397 26.04 26.24 -2.35
CA PRO A 397 25.18 27.11 -1.55
C PRO A 397 23.78 26.52 -1.27
N LEU A 398 23.14 25.90 -2.26
CA LEU A 398 21.81 25.30 -2.08
C LEU A 398 21.88 24.04 -1.22
N SER A 399 22.82 23.14 -1.50
CA SER A 399 22.96 21.88 -0.77
C SER A 399 23.31 22.10 0.71
N GLN A 400 24.23 23.02 1.02
CA GLN A 400 24.59 23.41 2.39
C GLN A 400 23.44 24.09 3.15
N ALA A 401 22.57 24.81 2.45
CA ALA A 401 21.40 25.43 3.06
C ALA A 401 20.27 24.40 3.33
N LEU A 402 20.04 23.47 2.39
CA LEU A 402 18.93 22.50 2.46
C LEU A 402 19.16 21.43 3.52
N GLN A 403 20.32 20.77 3.53
CA GLN A 403 20.54 19.56 4.33
C GLN A 403 20.22 19.74 5.84
N PRO A 404 20.82 20.70 6.56
CA PRO A 404 20.52 20.87 7.99
C PRO A 404 19.08 21.32 8.23
N ARG A 405 18.52 22.17 7.35
CA ARG A 405 17.18 22.73 7.53
C ARG A 405 16.07 21.70 7.29
N LEU A 406 16.26 20.73 6.41
CA LEU A 406 15.34 19.60 6.26
C LEU A 406 15.34 18.71 7.52
N ARG A 407 16.51 18.46 8.12
CA ARG A 407 16.58 17.75 9.42
C ARG A 407 15.89 18.53 10.54
N GLU A 408 16.13 19.83 10.63
CA GLU A 408 15.46 20.71 11.61
C GLU A 408 13.94 20.70 11.43
N LEU A 409 13.46 20.65 10.19
CA LEU A 409 12.04 20.53 9.88
C LEU A 409 11.46 19.18 10.31
N ASP A 410 12.19 18.07 10.10
CA ASP A 410 11.80 16.75 10.66
C ASP A 410 11.72 16.79 12.19
N VAL A 411 12.72 17.35 12.87
CA VAL A 411 12.70 17.48 14.34
C VAL A 411 11.49 18.31 14.80
N LYS A 412 11.26 19.47 14.17
CA LYS A 412 10.13 20.36 14.51
C LYS A 412 8.78 19.69 14.33
N ASP A 413 8.64 18.84 13.31
CA ASP A 413 7.40 18.15 13.00
C ASP A 413 7.20 16.83 13.77
N GLY A 414 8.14 16.47 14.65
CA GLY A 414 8.10 15.24 15.43
C GLY A 414 8.43 13.98 14.63
N LEU A 415 9.28 14.13 13.61
CA LEU A 415 9.73 13.09 12.68
C LEU A 415 11.24 12.80 12.78
N GLY A 416 11.97 13.58 13.58
CA GLY A 416 13.38 13.36 13.86
C GLY A 416 13.65 12.15 14.79
N PRO A 417 14.92 11.95 15.19
CA PRO A 417 15.32 10.79 16.01
C PRO A 417 14.70 10.80 17.41
N ASP A 418 14.57 11.99 18.02
CA ASP A 418 14.00 12.19 19.36
C ASP A 418 12.47 12.33 19.36
N ARG A 419 11.78 11.79 18.34
CA ARG A 419 10.32 11.89 18.22
C ARG A 419 9.60 11.22 19.41
N PRO A 420 8.45 11.75 19.85
CA PRO A 420 7.76 11.27 21.05
C PRO A 420 7.14 9.88 20.89
N LEU A 421 6.77 9.49 19.65
CA LEU A 421 6.24 8.19 19.29
C LEU A 421 7.08 7.64 18.15
N THR A 422 7.49 6.38 18.24
CA THR A 422 8.28 5.73 17.18
C THR A 422 7.52 5.71 15.86
N ILE A 423 6.23 5.33 15.89
CA ILE A 423 5.30 5.54 14.79
C ILE A 423 4.61 6.90 15.03
N PRO A 424 4.88 7.92 14.20
CA PRO A 424 4.27 9.23 14.38
C PRO A 424 2.77 9.19 14.07
N ASN A 425 2.04 10.20 14.55
CA ASN A 425 0.64 10.36 14.18
C ASN A 425 0.51 10.52 12.66
N HIS A 426 -0.53 9.95 12.04
CA HIS A 426 -0.80 10.07 10.60
C HIS A 426 -0.82 11.53 10.07
N THR A 427 -1.04 12.52 10.94
CA THR A 427 -1.06 13.96 10.63
C THR A 427 0.26 14.70 10.89
N ALA A 428 1.31 14.00 11.35
CA ALA A 428 2.64 14.58 11.57
C ALA A 428 3.20 15.21 10.28
N GLY A 429 3.83 16.37 10.38
CA GLY A 429 4.39 17.13 9.26
C GLY A 429 3.38 17.84 8.34
N VAL A 430 2.07 17.63 8.52
CA VAL A 430 1.01 18.24 7.67
C VAL A 430 -0.05 18.99 8.47
N ALA A 431 -0.18 18.77 9.78
CA ALA A 431 -1.04 19.56 10.64
C ALA A 431 -0.27 20.74 11.24
N TRP A 432 -0.88 21.94 11.27
CA TRP A 432 -0.31 23.07 11.99
C TRP A 432 -0.16 22.72 13.48
N GLN A 433 1.07 22.70 13.97
CA GLN A 433 1.33 22.67 15.42
C GLN A 433 1.45 24.11 15.92
N PRO A 434 0.69 24.52 16.95
CA PRO A 434 0.95 25.78 17.62
C PRO A 434 2.39 25.76 18.19
N PRO A 435 3.06 26.92 18.30
CA PRO A 435 4.35 27.02 18.97
C PRO A 435 4.30 26.37 20.36
N THR A 436 5.34 25.64 20.72
CA THR A 436 5.49 24.94 21.98
C THR A 436 5.23 25.87 23.18
N GLY A 437 4.32 25.46 24.07
CA GLY A 437 4.00 26.20 25.30
C GLY A 437 2.54 26.65 25.46
N VAL A 438 1.64 26.35 24.52
CA VAL A 438 0.21 26.66 24.66
C VAL A 438 -0.64 25.40 24.53
N ASP A 439 -1.38 25.09 25.60
CA ASP A 439 -2.26 23.93 25.69
C ASP A 439 -3.37 24.00 24.64
N ARG A 440 -3.58 22.91 23.89
CA ARG A 440 -4.52 22.81 22.76
C ARG A 440 -5.96 23.15 23.18
N ALA A 441 -6.32 22.91 24.44
CA ALA A 441 -7.63 23.25 24.99
C ALA A 441 -7.81 24.75 25.28
N SER A 442 -6.73 25.49 25.56
CA SER A 442 -6.78 26.91 25.90
C SER A 442 -6.92 27.82 24.67
N TYR A 443 -6.37 27.42 23.52
CA TYR A 443 -6.38 28.22 22.29
C TYR A 443 -7.77 28.32 21.63
N PHE A 444 -8.58 27.27 21.72
CA PHE A 444 -9.92 27.24 21.11
C PHE A 444 -11.02 27.81 22.01
N ASN A 445 -10.77 27.99 23.32
CA ASN A 445 -11.79 28.41 24.29
C ASN A 445 -11.74 29.88 24.70
N THR A 446 -10.76 30.67 24.26
CA THR A 446 -10.75 32.12 24.49
C THR A 446 -11.06 32.88 23.20
N ARG A 447 -12.36 33.06 22.91
CA ARG A 447 -12.81 34.28 22.23
C ARG A 447 -13.20 35.30 23.31
N PRO A 448 -12.41 36.37 23.54
CA PRO A 448 -12.94 37.54 24.21
C PRO A 448 -13.72 38.37 23.17
N HIS A 449 -14.92 38.80 23.53
CA HIS A 449 -15.51 40.01 22.95
C HIS A 449 -14.66 41.21 23.37
N SER A 450 -13.67 41.58 22.56
CA SER A 450 -12.98 42.87 22.72
C SER A 450 -12.61 43.47 21.37
N ASN A 451 -13.17 44.66 21.11
CA ASN A 451 -12.94 45.52 19.95
C ASN A 451 -11.52 46.12 19.95
N ASP A 452 -10.48 45.30 19.77
CA ASP A 452 -9.15 45.83 19.45
C ASP A 452 -8.73 45.44 18.04
N ARG A 453 -8.55 46.45 17.19
CA ARG A 453 -8.48 46.34 15.73
C ARG A 453 -7.07 46.53 15.19
N THR A 454 -6.04 46.38 16.02
CA THR A 454 -4.67 46.59 15.55
C THR A 454 -3.75 45.44 15.94
N ARG A 455 -3.28 44.74 14.90
CA ARG A 455 -2.18 43.77 14.85
C ARG A 455 -2.55 42.30 15.08
N SER A 456 -3.25 41.73 14.10
CA SER A 456 -3.30 40.28 13.88
C SER A 456 -1.89 39.79 13.48
N PRO A 457 -1.34 38.72 14.10
CA PRO A 457 -0.26 37.97 13.46
C PRO A 457 -0.80 37.42 12.13
N SER A 458 -0.03 37.51 11.05
CA SER A 458 -0.38 36.90 9.77
C SER A 458 -0.35 35.38 9.92
N PHE A 459 -1.50 34.80 10.25
CA PHE A 459 -1.72 33.36 10.19
C PHE A 459 -1.70 32.94 8.71
N SER A 460 -0.83 32.01 8.33
CA SER A 460 -1.03 31.19 7.14
C SER A 460 -1.86 29.98 7.57
N PRO A 461 -3.17 29.93 7.28
CA PRO A 461 -4.04 28.86 7.77
C PRO A 461 -3.84 27.53 7.03
N ASN A 462 -2.94 27.48 6.04
CA ASN A 462 -2.66 26.29 5.25
C ASN A 462 -1.28 25.71 5.62
N PRO A 463 -1.19 24.40 5.88
CA PRO A 463 0.10 23.74 6.06
C PRO A 463 0.90 23.77 4.77
N ASN A 464 2.23 23.80 4.87
CA ASN A 464 3.11 23.79 3.71
C ASN A 464 3.05 22.46 2.92
N TRP A 465 2.63 21.39 3.59
CA TRP A 465 2.55 20.03 3.07
C TRP A 465 1.14 19.47 3.25
N ILE A 466 0.71 18.64 2.30
CA ILE A 466 -0.54 17.86 2.33
C ILE A 466 -0.24 16.39 2.10
N ILE A 467 -1.09 15.49 2.61
CA ILE A 467 -0.94 14.05 2.38
C ILE A 467 -1.55 13.72 1.01
N ARG A 468 -0.74 13.15 0.13
CA ARG A 468 -1.16 12.51 -1.12
C ARG A 468 -1.67 11.11 -0.82
N GLY A 469 -2.84 10.79 -1.35
CA GLY A 469 -3.46 9.47 -1.31
C GLY A 469 -4.01 9.09 -2.69
N PRO A 470 -4.77 7.99 -2.80
CA PRO A 470 -5.25 7.15 -1.70
C PRO A 470 -4.22 6.07 -1.25
N PRO A 471 -4.24 5.64 0.03
CA PRO A 471 -3.20 4.78 0.60
C PRO A 471 -3.11 3.38 0.01
N HIS A 472 -4.14 2.85 -0.67
CA HIS A 472 -4.02 1.59 -1.41
C HIS A 472 -3.23 1.72 -2.73
N LYS A 473 -2.78 2.93 -3.07
CA LYS A 473 -1.85 3.20 -4.18
C LYS A 473 -0.54 3.80 -3.68
N TRP A 474 -0.66 4.84 -2.88
CA TRP A 474 0.48 5.59 -2.37
C TRP A 474 0.06 6.45 -1.19
N ARG A 475 1.05 6.78 -0.37
CA ARG A 475 0.88 7.70 0.75
C ARG A 475 2.20 8.42 0.99
N TYR A 476 2.22 9.73 0.79
CA TYR A 476 3.39 10.58 1.06
C TYR A 476 2.92 12.02 1.19
N CYS A 477 3.80 12.94 1.58
CA CYS A 477 3.46 14.35 1.63
C CYS A 477 3.94 15.08 0.36
N THR A 478 3.11 15.98 -0.19
CA THR A 478 3.48 16.90 -1.27
C THR A 478 3.31 18.35 -0.83
N LEU A 479 3.98 19.27 -1.53
CA LEU A 479 3.83 20.69 -1.27
C LEU A 479 2.40 21.14 -1.58
N SER A 480 1.82 21.92 -0.66
CA SER A 480 0.53 22.55 -0.86
C SER A 480 0.57 23.52 -2.06
N PRO A 481 -0.51 23.63 -2.85
CA PRO A 481 -0.62 24.64 -3.91
C PRO A 481 -0.34 26.05 -3.37
N LYS A 482 0.39 26.88 -4.12
CA LYS A 482 0.66 28.26 -3.70
C LYS A 482 -0.66 29.03 -3.55
N SER A 483 -0.84 29.72 -2.43
CA SER A 483 -1.85 30.80 -2.38
C SER A 483 -1.36 31.97 -3.23
N LEU A 484 -2.26 32.65 -3.95
CA LEU A 484 -2.01 33.79 -4.86
C LEU A 484 -1.33 35.03 -4.22
N HIS A 485 -0.77 34.94 -3.02
CA HIS A 485 -0.06 36.04 -2.37
C HIS A 485 1.36 36.20 -2.95
N LYS A 486 1.72 37.46 -3.27
CA LYS A 486 3.02 37.88 -3.80
C LYS A 486 4.16 37.35 -2.92
N LEU A 487 4.99 36.47 -3.47
CA LEU A 487 6.30 36.14 -2.91
C LEU A 487 7.30 37.23 -3.32
N GLU A 488 8.13 37.66 -2.38
CA GLU A 488 9.32 38.45 -2.69
C GLU A 488 10.38 37.52 -3.31
N ALA A 489 10.90 37.88 -4.48
CA ALA A 489 12.00 37.14 -5.08
C ALA A 489 13.24 37.26 -4.18
N VAL A 490 13.75 36.14 -3.67
CA VAL A 490 14.98 36.11 -2.86
C VAL A 490 16.13 35.62 -3.72
N THR A 491 17.17 36.44 -3.83
CA THR A 491 18.40 36.11 -4.55
C THR A 491 19.61 36.33 -3.62
N PRO A 492 20.49 35.34 -3.41
CA PRO A 492 20.46 33.99 -3.98
C PRO A 492 19.37 33.11 -3.34
N ARG A 493 18.85 32.12 -4.07
CA ARG A 493 17.79 31.22 -3.56
C ARG A 493 18.19 30.47 -2.28
N SER A 494 19.48 30.20 -2.08
CA SER A 494 20.01 29.62 -0.83
C SER A 494 19.76 30.50 0.40
N ALA A 495 19.51 31.80 0.21
CA ALA A 495 19.18 32.75 1.27
C ALA A 495 17.70 32.70 1.70
N HIS A 496 16.83 31.95 1.01
CA HIS A 496 15.47 31.71 1.50
C HIS A 496 15.52 31.13 2.93
N ALA A 497 14.79 31.74 3.86
CA ALA A 497 14.80 31.32 5.25
C ALA A 497 14.14 29.94 5.47
N SER A 498 13.20 29.56 4.60
CA SER A 498 12.45 28.31 4.70
C SER A 498 13.00 27.28 3.71
N PRO A 499 13.36 26.05 4.14
CA PRO A 499 13.76 24.99 3.21
C PRO A 499 12.62 24.60 2.25
N VAL A 500 11.36 24.82 2.65
CA VAL A 500 10.17 24.58 1.82
C VAL A 500 10.18 25.49 0.59
N GLU A 501 10.60 26.75 0.72
CA GLU A 501 10.67 27.67 -0.44
C GLU A 501 11.79 27.27 -1.40
N ILE A 502 12.89 26.73 -0.90
CA ILE A 502 13.94 26.18 -1.75
C ILE A 502 13.43 24.96 -2.51
N MET A 503 12.81 23.99 -1.82
CA MET A 503 12.15 22.83 -2.46
C MET A 503 11.13 23.26 -3.52
N ARG A 504 10.36 24.30 -3.22
CA ARG A 504 9.37 24.88 -4.13
C ARG A 504 10.03 25.50 -5.36
N SER A 505 11.18 26.16 -5.24
CA SER A 505 11.93 26.66 -6.39
C SER A 505 12.46 25.53 -7.28
N LEU A 506 12.84 24.39 -6.70
CA LEU A 506 13.23 23.21 -7.48
C LEU A 506 12.03 22.66 -8.27
N GLN A 507 10.88 22.49 -7.59
CA GLN A 507 9.66 21.95 -8.18
C GLN A 507 9.02 22.87 -9.23
N ASP A 508 8.92 24.17 -8.95
CA ASP A 508 8.13 25.11 -9.74
C ASP A 508 8.98 25.93 -10.74
N GLU A 509 10.31 25.99 -10.57
CA GLU A 509 11.20 26.80 -11.41
C GLU A 509 12.26 25.96 -12.14
N LEU A 510 13.06 25.14 -11.43
CA LEU A 510 14.14 24.39 -12.07
C LEU A 510 13.62 23.31 -13.02
N PHE A 511 12.91 22.32 -12.50
CA PHE A 511 12.48 21.14 -13.26
C PHE A 511 11.53 21.50 -14.44
N PRO A 512 10.64 22.49 -14.29
CA PRO A 512 9.81 22.96 -15.40
C PRO A 512 10.50 23.87 -16.41
N SER A 513 11.72 24.35 -16.16
CA SER A 513 12.35 25.38 -17.01
C SER A 513 12.76 24.85 -18.39
N ASP A 514 12.75 25.73 -19.39
CA ASP A 514 13.31 25.45 -20.72
C ASP A 514 14.82 25.18 -20.67
N ALA A 515 15.52 25.81 -19.74
CA ALA A 515 16.95 25.58 -19.56
C ALA A 515 17.23 24.15 -19.07
N PHE A 516 16.46 23.65 -18.10
CA PHE A 516 16.61 22.26 -17.63
C PHE A 516 16.11 21.25 -18.67
N ARG A 517 15.04 21.58 -19.39
CA ARG A 517 14.58 20.80 -20.56
C ARG A 517 15.71 20.64 -21.59
N ALA A 518 16.43 21.71 -21.92
CA ALA A 518 17.57 21.66 -22.82
C ALA A 518 18.74 20.83 -22.28
N TRP A 519 19.00 20.92 -20.97
CA TRP A 519 20.01 20.07 -20.33
C TRP A 519 19.63 18.59 -20.40
N LEU A 520 18.36 18.24 -20.15
CA LEU A 520 17.84 16.87 -20.31
C LEU A 520 17.94 16.39 -21.75
N ALA A 521 17.63 17.25 -22.74
CA ALA A 521 17.74 16.89 -24.15
C ALA A 521 19.17 16.49 -24.53
N ILE A 522 20.17 17.23 -24.06
CA ILE A 522 21.58 16.92 -24.30
C ILE A 522 22.01 15.64 -23.55
N VAL A 523 21.66 15.52 -22.28
CA VAL A 523 22.15 14.43 -21.40
C VAL A 523 21.43 13.11 -21.63
N ALA A 524 20.13 13.11 -21.90
CA ALA A 524 19.36 11.90 -22.14
C ALA A 524 19.25 11.56 -23.63
N GLY A 525 19.51 12.50 -24.54
CA GLY A 525 19.29 12.30 -25.98
C GLY A 525 17.80 12.18 -26.35
N LEU A 526 16.92 12.72 -25.51
CA LEU A 526 15.45 12.62 -25.64
C LEU A 526 14.85 14.01 -25.59
N VAL A 527 13.78 14.27 -26.33
CA VAL A 527 13.12 15.59 -26.32
C VAL A 527 11.96 15.56 -25.32
N PRO A 528 12.04 16.26 -24.16
CA PRO A 528 10.91 16.30 -23.23
C PRO A 528 9.79 17.17 -23.80
N MET A 529 8.58 16.63 -23.86
CA MET A 529 7.38 17.24 -24.48
C MET A 529 6.41 17.78 -23.43
N GLY A 530 6.27 17.03 -22.34
CA GLY A 530 5.46 17.42 -21.20
C GLY A 530 6.14 17.00 -19.90
N TRP A 531 5.72 17.61 -18.79
CA TRP A 531 6.28 17.33 -17.47
C TRP A 531 5.21 17.30 -16.39
N ILE A 532 5.48 16.52 -15.36
CA ILE A 532 4.89 16.64 -14.02
C ILE A 532 6.03 16.73 -13.02
N CYS A 533 5.86 17.47 -11.93
CA CYS A 533 6.89 17.59 -10.91
C CYS A 533 6.27 17.81 -9.52
N GLU A 534 6.76 17.05 -8.54
CA GLU A 534 6.32 17.12 -7.15
C GLU A 534 7.52 16.98 -6.21
N ALA A 535 7.63 17.89 -5.25
CA ALA A 535 8.44 17.72 -4.06
C ALA A 535 7.72 16.76 -3.12
N ARG A 536 8.39 15.68 -2.72
CA ARG A 536 7.82 14.62 -1.88
C ARG A 536 8.58 14.50 -0.56
N ARG A 537 7.85 14.15 0.49
CA ARG A 537 8.37 13.79 1.81
C ARG A 537 7.71 12.50 2.28
N PHE A 538 8.52 11.50 2.59
CA PHE A 538 8.10 10.19 3.07
C PHE A 538 8.46 10.04 4.54
N ARG A 539 7.44 10.11 5.39
CA ARG A 539 7.57 10.08 6.85
C ARG A 539 7.81 8.65 7.37
N PRO A 540 8.71 8.46 8.35
CA PRO A 540 8.93 7.18 9.00
C PRO A 540 7.64 6.57 9.55
N GLY A 541 7.43 5.29 9.28
CA GLY A 541 6.29 4.53 9.77
C GLY A 541 4.98 4.76 9.02
N LEU A 542 4.94 5.62 7.98
CA LEU A 542 3.69 6.06 7.36
C LEU A 542 3.67 5.96 5.84
N ASP A 543 4.76 6.32 5.16
CA ASP A 543 4.69 6.73 3.77
C ASP A 543 5.44 5.77 2.82
N TYR A 544 4.92 5.61 1.61
CA TYR A 544 5.31 4.65 0.56
C TYR A 544 4.64 4.98 -0.79
N THR A 545 5.09 4.32 -1.85
CA THR A 545 4.25 4.07 -3.04
C THR A 545 4.21 2.57 -3.32
N LEU A 546 3.16 2.11 -4.00
CA LEU A 546 3.08 0.73 -4.50
C LEU A 546 3.51 0.66 -5.97
N ALA A 547 3.79 -0.54 -6.45
CA ALA A 547 4.22 -0.78 -7.82
C ALA A 547 3.14 -0.31 -8.81
N THR A 548 3.52 0.63 -9.68
CA THR A 548 2.67 1.13 -10.76
C THR A 548 3.45 1.19 -12.07
N SER A 549 2.76 0.95 -13.18
CA SER A 549 3.33 1.04 -14.53
C SER A 549 2.40 1.77 -15.49
N GLU A 550 2.93 2.10 -16.65
CA GLU A 550 2.24 2.83 -17.72
C GLU A 550 2.11 1.94 -18.94
N ALA A 551 0.92 1.88 -19.54
CA ALA A 551 0.63 0.81 -20.49
C ALA A 551 1.18 1.06 -21.91
N ASN A 552 1.29 2.33 -22.32
CA ASN A 552 1.38 2.70 -23.75
C ASN A 552 2.44 3.78 -24.05
N GLU A 553 3.21 4.23 -23.06
CA GLU A 553 4.16 5.33 -23.23
C GLU A 553 5.43 5.09 -22.40
N ALA A 554 6.59 5.34 -23.01
CA ALA A 554 7.87 5.44 -22.30
C ALA A 554 7.98 6.81 -21.63
N ARG A 555 8.68 6.86 -20.48
CA ARG A 555 8.83 8.08 -19.68
C ARG A 555 10.24 8.25 -19.19
N LEU A 556 10.70 9.49 -19.09
CA LEU A 556 11.94 9.82 -18.40
C LEU A 556 11.62 10.22 -16.96
N ASP A 557 11.98 9.37 -16.01
CA ASP A 557 11.91 9.66 -14.58
C ASP A 557 13.15 10.46 -14.16
N VAL A 558 12.93 11.55 -13.43
CA VAL A 558 14.00 12.44 -12.91
C VAL A 558 13.76 12.70 -11.42
N VAL A 559 14.60 12.13 -10.56
CA VAL A 559 14.41 12.18 -9.10
C VAL A 559 15.63 12.77 -8.41
N LEU A 560 15.48 13.95 -7.82
CA LEU A 560 16.52 14.57 -7.00
C LEU A 560 16.34 14.16 -5.54
N GLY A 561 17.15 13.20 -5.09
CA GLY A 561 17.26 12.80 -3.70
C GLY A 561 17.85 13.90 -2.83
N LEU A 562 17.11 14.28 -1.79
CA LEU A 562 17.46 15.33 -0.81
C LEU A 562 17.36 14.81 0.62
N THR A 563 17.47 13.48 0.79
CA THR A 563 17.34 12.83 2.09
C THR A 563 18.59 13.10 2.91
N PRO A 564 18.53 13.88 4.01
CA PRO A 564 19.73 14.24 4.75
C PRO A 564 20.44 13.01 5.31
N GLU A 565 21.74 12.93 5.08
CA GLU A 565 22.60 11.92 5.74
C GLU A 565 22.52 12.05 7.26
N LEU A 566 22.86 11.00 8.00
CA LEU A 566 23.02 11.11 9.45
C LEU A 566 24.37 11.79 9.71
N CYS A 567 24.39 12.80 10.58
CA CYS A 567 25.68 13.30 11.05
C CYS A 567 26.19 12.33 12.11
N ASP A 568 27.39 11.76 11.91
CA ASP A 568 28.12 11.11 12.98
C ASP A 568 28.12 12.04 14.20
N ILE A 569 27.52 11.62 15.31
CA ILE A 569 27.81 12.23 16.61
C ILE A 569 29.25 11.81 16.97
N LYS A 570 30.24 12.43 16.31
CA LYS A 570 31.64 12.40 16.76
C LYS A 570 31.72 13.25 18.03
N GLY A 571 31.28 12.66 19.13
CA GLY A 571 31.23 13.29 20.45
C GLY A 571 31.42 12.36 21.64
N SER A 572 31.40 11.03 21.46
CA SER A 572 31.70 10.10 22.55
C SER A 572 33.00 9.37 22.26
N ARG A 573 34.07 9.77 22.95
CA ARG A 573 35.31 9.00 23.07
C ARG A 573 34.98 7.65 23.72
N GLY A 574 34.72 6.64 22.90
CA GLY A 574 34.56 5.26 23.31
C GLY A 574 35.05 4.36 22.20
N ASN A 575 36.15 3.65 22.44
CA ASN A 575 36.61 2.57 21.57
C ASN A 575 35.60 1.42 21.67
N SER A 576 34.68 1.34 20.72
CA SER A 576 33.90 0.13 20.45
C SER A 576 33.73 0.01 18.95
N LYS A 577 34.53 -0.88 18.36
CA LYS A 577 34.19 -1.53 17.08
C LYS A 577 32.85 -2.23 17.32
N ASP A 578 31.92 -2.10 16.38
CA ASP A 578 30.53 -2.63 16.41
C ASP A 578 29.44 -1.67 16.92
N VAL A 579 29.38 -0.45 16.37
CA VAL A 579 28.08 0.23 16.23
C VAL A 579 27.67 0.06 14.78
N GLN A 580 26.81 -0.93 14.50
CA GLN A 580 26.04 -0.97 13.26
C GLN A 580 25.15 0.28 13.25
N THR A 581 25.62 1.36 12.62
CA THR A 581 24.77 2.51 12.32
C THR A 581 23.86 2.07 11.18
N ASN A 582 22.63 1.66 11.49
CA ASN A 582 21.60 1.53 10.45
C ASN A 582 21.50 2.91 9.79
N ASP A 583 21.82 2.95 8.51
CA ASP A 583 21.73 4.14 7.68
C ASP A 583 20.80 3.86 6.50
N TRP A 584 20.59 4.86 5.65
CA TRP A 584 19.78 4.70 4.45
C TRP A 584 20.33 3.68 3.44
N GLN A 585 21.58 3.21 3.62
CA GLN A 585 22.24 2.24 2.76
C GLN A 585 22.03 0.79 3.23
N SER A 586 21.62 0.55 4.49
CA SER A 586 21.40 -0.82 4.99
C SER A 586 20.13 -1.50 4.44
N SER A 587 19.34 -0.82 3.60
CA SER A 587 18.02 -1.25 3.10
C SER A 587 16.92 -1.44 4.16
N ASP A 588 17.27 -1.61 5.43
CA ASP A 588 16.34 -1.91 6.53
C ASP A 588 15.31 -0.81 6.77
N TRP A 589 15.71 0.45 6.56
CA TRP A 589 14.81 1.60 6.70
C TRP A 589 13.85 1.75 5.53
N GLY A 590 14.01 0.95 4.47
CA GLY A 590 13.24 1.09 3.26
C GLY A 590 13.50 2.44 2.60
N GLY A 591 12.46 3.04 2.04
CA GLY A 591 12.55 4.31 1.34
C GLY A 591 13.31 4.26 0.02
N TRP A 592 13.92 3.13 -0.38
CA TRP A 592 14.60 2.99 -1.67
C TRP A 592 13.59 2.99 -2.82
N GLU A 593 14.04 3.47 -3.98
CA GLU A 593 13.28 3.48 -5.23
C GLU A 593 13.62 2.23 -6.02
N CYS A 594 12.63 1.56 -6.59
CA CYS A 594 12.79 0.30 -7.29
C CYS A 594 12.07 0.32 -8.63
N TYR A 595 12.75 -0.20 -9.65
CA TYR A 595 12.24 -0.42 -10.99
C TYR A 595 12.24 -1.92 -11.27
N MET A 596 11.14 -2.42 -11.80
CA MET A 596 10.92 -3.85 -12.01
C MET A 596 10.38 -4.13 -13.41
N ALA A 597 10.81 -5.26 -13.97
CA ALA A 597 10.30 -5.75 -15.23
C ALA A 597 8.78 -6.03 -15.13
N PRO A 598 8.04 -5.92 -16.24
CA PRO A 598 6.62 -6.28 -16.28
C PRO A 598 6.42 -7.75 -15.87
N HIS A 599 5.32 -8.05 -15.18
CA HIS A 599 4.92 -9.44 -14.92
C HIS A 599 4.21 -10.07 -16.12
N ASN A 600 4.28 -11.40 -16.21
CA ASN A 600 3.38 -12.19 -17.04
C ASN A 600 1.97 -12.21 -16.42
N GLU A 601 0.92 -12.30 -17.24
CA GLU A 601 -0.48 -12.17 -16.79
C GLU A 601 -0.95 -13.24 -15.78
N ASP A 602 -0.18 -14.31 -15.60
CA ASP A 602 -0.47 -15.44 -14.70
C ASP A 602 0.19 -15.32 -13.31
N ASP A 603 1.08 -14.34 -13.09
CA ASP A 603 1.76 -14.15 -11.81
C ASP A 603 0.93 -13.26 -10.85
N ASP A 604 0.83 -13.68 -9.59
CA ASP A 604 0.22 -12.84 -8.55
C ASP A 604 1.13 -11.64 -8.27
N PRO A 605 0.71 -10.39 -8.59
CA PRO A 605 1.53 -9.21 -8.38
C PRO A 605 1.78 -8.91 -6.89
N THR A 606 1.21 -9.68 -5.95
CA THR A 606 1.57 -9.61 -4.53
C THR A 606 2.69 -10.57 -4.13
N VAL A 607 3.26 -11.31 -5.09
CA VAL A 607 4.31 -12.30 -4.91
C VAL A 607 5.54 -11.89 -5.73
N TYR A 608 6.21 -10.83 -5.29
CA TYR A 608 7.60 -10.60 -5.70
C TYR A 608 8.50 -11.40 -4.75
N LYS A 609 9.28 -12.35 -5.26
CA LYS A 609 10.41 -12.88 -4.50
C LYS A 609 11.55 -11.87 -4.60
N SER A 610 11.68 -10.97 -3.63
CA SER A 610 12.86 -10.11 -3.55
C SER A 610 14.06 -10.96 -3.08
N GLY A 611 15.00 -11.25 -3.98
CA GLY A 611 16.28 -11.86 -3.65
C GLY A 611 17.16 -10.89 -2.87
N ASN A 612 17.62 -11.29 -1.68
CA ASN A 612 18.71 -10.58 -0.99
C ASN A 612 19.53 -11.49 -0.06
N SER A 613 19.95 -12.66 -0.56
CA SER A 613 20.81 -13.58 0.21
C SER A 613 22.24 -13.75 -0.32
N SER A 614 22.74 -12.92 -1.24
CA SER A 614 24.02 -13.20 -1.91
C SER A 614 24.94 -12.01 -2.22
N GLN A 615 25.02 -10.98 -1.36
CA GLN A 615 26.13 -10.00 -1.44
C GLN A 615 27.24 -10.18 -0.38
N LEU A 616 27.19 -11.22 0.45
CA LEU A 616 28.20 -11.44 1.52
C LEU A 616 29.30 -12.47 1.18
N ARG A 617 29.56 -12.83 -0.09
CA ARG A 617 30.55 -13.90 -0.38
C ARG A 617 31.56 -13.73 -1.51
N ASN A 618 31.65 -12.57 -2.16
CA ASN A 618 32.53 -12.42 -3.34
C ASN A 618 33.65 -11.37 -3.22
N GLU A 619 34.44 -11.43 -2.15
CA GLU A 619 35.69 -10.64 -2.08
C GLU A 619 36.98 -11.44 -1.85
N ASN A 620 36.98 -12.77 -1.91
CA ASN A 620 38.20 -13.51 -1.55
C ASN A 620 38.58 -14.73 -2.42
N ILE A 621 38.46 -14.66 -3.74
CA ILE A 621 39.20 -15.59 -4.63
C ILE A 621 39.67 -14.88 -5.91
N ARG A 622 40.76 -14.12 -5.81
CA ARG A 622 41.64 -13.82 -6.95
C ARG A 622 43.09 -13.98 -6.54
N GLN A 623 43.57 -15.23 -6.52
CA GLN A 623 44.98 -15.57 -6.73
C GLN A 623 45.17 -17.10 -6.68
N ARG A 624 45.33 -17.73 -7.84
CA ARG A 624 46.46 -18.61 -8.22
C ARG A 624 46.12 -19.48 -9.43
N SER A 625 46.80 -19.19 -10.53
CA SER A 625 47.06 -20.09 -11.64
C SER A 625 48.04 -21.20 -11.23
N SER A 626 47.79 -22.46 -11.61
CA SER A 626 48.67 -23.31 -12.45
C SER A 626 48.52 -24.84 -12.22
N LYS A 627 48.27 -25.58 -13.32
CA LYS A 627 48.70 -26.96 -13.70
C LYS A 627 48.40 -28.16 -12.78
N SER A 628 47.70 -29.18 -13.30
CA SER A 628 48.28 -30.44 -13.85
C SER A 628 47.22 -31.52 -14.15
N ASN A 629 47.43 -32.28 -15.23
CA ASN A 629 46.68 -33.44 -15.72
C ASN A 629 46.53 -34.61 -14.72
N THR A 630 45.43 -35.37 -14.83
CA THR A 630 45.43 -36.85 -15.03
C THR A 630 44.02 -37.37 -15.34
N GLU A 631 43.97 -38.40 -16.18
CA GLU A 631 42.83 -39.18 -16.69
C GLU A 631 42.33 -40.26 -15.69
N ASP A 632 41.22 -40.92 -16.07
CA ASP A 632 40.49 -42.07 -15.48
C ASP A 632 39.24 -41.71 -14.65
N ALA A 633 38.11 -42.42 -14.68
CA ALA A 633 37.48 -43.39 -15.59
C ALA A 633 36.07 -43.67 -14.99
N ASP A 634 35.07 -43.91 -15.85
CA ASP A 634 33.77 -44.57 -15.61
C ASP A 634 33.01 -44.36 -14.28
N GLN A 635 31.86 -43.67 -14.37
CA GLN A 635 30.65 -44.06 -13.63
C GLN A 635 29.37 -43.40 -14.18
N MET A 636 28.48 -44.28 -14.68
CA MET A 636 27.03 -44.17 -14.93
C MET A 636 26.39 -42.77 -14.79
N GLU A 637 26.09 -42.15 -15.93
CA GLU A 637 25.09 -41.09 -16.04
C GLU A 637 23.70 -41.69 -15.80
N VAL A 638 23.14 -41.39 -14.63
CA VAL A 638 21.69 -41.39 -14.43
C VAL A 638 21.24 -40.01 -14.88
N GLU A 639 20.48 -39.96 -15.97
CA GLU A 639 19.73 -38.77 -16.39
C GLU A 639 18.71 -38.43 -15.29
N GLU A 640 19.14 -37.67 -14.28
CA GLU A 640 18.22 -36.88 -13.47
C GLU A 640 17.89 -35.65 -14.32
N GLU A 641 16.66 -35.61 -14.85
CA GLU A 641 16.05 -34.37 -15.31
C GLU A 641 16.12 -33.35 -14.17
N ALA A 642 17.13 -32.49 -14.23
CA ALA A 642 17.23 -31.32 -13.40
C ALA A 642 16.06 -30.41 -13.78
N ASP A 643 14.97 -30.52 -13.01
CA ASP A 643 13.92 -29.51 -12.94
C ASP A 643 14.61 -28.15 -12.92
N THR A 644 14.37 -27.39 -13.99
CA THR A 644 14.93 -26.07 -14.20
C THR A 644 14.32 -25.15 -13.14
N TYR A 645 14.94 -25.09 -11.96
CA TYR A 645 14.75 -24.00 -11.02
C TYR A 645 15.30 -22.75 -11.71
N GLY A 646 14.41 -22.03 -12.39
CA GLY A 646 14.69 -20.71 -12.92
C GLY A 646 15.26 -19.83 -11.80
N ASN A 647 16.33 -19.12 -12.11
CA ASN A 647 16.90 -18.11 -11.23
C ASN A 647 15.79 -17.10 -10.85
N ASP A 648 15.31 -17.18 -9.62
CA ASP A 648 14.26 -16.31 -9.04
C ASP A 648 14.74 -14.84 -8.79
N ASP A 649 15.78 -14.37 -9.49
CA ASP A 649 16.32 -12.99 -9.42
C ASP A 649 15.94 -12.11 -10.64
N ASP A 650 15.21 -12.65 -11.62
CA ASP A 650 15.05 -12.07 -12.98
C ASP A 650 14.07 -10.88 -13.12
N SER A 651 13.55 -10.29 -12.02
CA SER A 651 12.48 -9.28 -12.10
C SER A 651 12.84 -7.85 -11.67
N THR A 652 13.90 -7.64 -10.89
CA THR A 652 14.29 -6.28 -10.43
C THR A 652 15.34 -5.69 -11.36
N LEU A 653 15.06 -4.54 -11.95
CA LEU A 653 15.94 -3.87 -12.92
C LEU A 653 16.92 -2.91 -12.23
N LEU A 654 16.44 -2.10 -11.28
CA LEU A 654 17.24 -1.08 -10.61
C LEU A 654 16.69 -0.82 -9.20
N THR A 655 17.58 -0.71 -8.21
CA THR A 655 17.25 -0.23 -6.86
C THR A 655 18.18 0.93 -6.48
N VAL A 656 17.60 2.04 -6.04
CA VAL A 656 18.33 3.26 -5.66
C VAL A 656 18.01 3.67 -4.23
N HIS A 657 19.04 3.72 -3.39
CA HIS A 657 18.91 4.09 -1.98
C HIS A 657 18.71 5.60 -1.79
N PRO A 658 17.99 6.02 -0.73
CA PRO A 658 17.89 7.43 -0.39
C PRO A 658 19.27 8.04 -0.17
N GLY A 659 19.50 9.19 -0.82
CA GLY A 659 20.74 9.94 -0.71
C GLY A 659 20.48 11.44 -0.68
N PHE A 660 21.50 12.18 -0.26
CA PHE A 660 21.47 13.64 -0.28
C PHE A 660 22.16 14.18 -1.53
N ASN A 661 21.50 15.12 -2.22
CA ASN A 661 22.01 15.82 -3.39
C ASN A 661 22.42 14.86 -4.53
N ARG A 662 21.57 13.88 -4.81
CA ARG A 662 21.77 12.89 -5.90
C ARG A 662 20.63 12.97 -6.89
N LEU A 663 20.92 13.20 -8.17
CA LEU A 663 19.92 13.18 -9.25
C LEU A 663 19.94 11.81 -9.92
N LEU A 664 18.80 11.14 -9.91
CA LEU A 664 18.55 9.92 -10.67
C LEU A 664 17.83 10.28 -11.97
N LEU A 665 18.30 9.75 -13.09
CA LEU A 665 17.62 9.73 -14.38
C LEU A 665 17.35 8.27 -14.75
N VAL A 666 16.14 7.92 -15.17
CA VAL A 666 15.80 6.57 -15.67
C VAL A 666 14.84 6.70 -16.84
N LEU A 667 15.22 6.19 -18.02
CA LEU A 667 14.28 5.95 -19.11
C LEU A 667 13.50 4.67 -18.80
N ARG A 668 12.20 4.82 -18.62
CA ARG A 668 11.30 3.76 -18.21
C ARG A 668 10.38 3.42 -19.37
N ASP A 669 10.53 2.21 -19.89
CA ASP A 669 9.67 1.67 -20.95
C ASP A 669 8.25 1.37 -20.45
N GLU A 670 7.38 1.07 -21.41
CA GLU A 670 6.02 0.61 -21.16
C GLU A 670 6.02 -0.60 -20.22
N LYS A 671 5.06 -0.62 -19.31
CA LYS A 671 4.78 -1.68 -18.33
C LYS A 671 5.87 -1.90 -17.27
N VAL A 672 7.04 -1.25 -17.39
CA VAL A 672 8.04 -1.24 -16.31
C VAL A 672 7.41 -0.62 -15.08
N MET A 673 7.42 -1.38 -13.99
CA MET A 673 6.84 -0.96 -12.72
C MET A 673 7.86 -0.17 -11.91
N ARG A 674 7.38 0.81 -11.15
CA ARG A 674 8.19 1.54 -10.18
C ARG A 674 7.51 1.72 -8.84
N PHE A 675 8.28 1.80 -7.77
CA PHE A 675 7.79 2.23 -6.46
C PHE A 675 8.89 2.74 -5.52
N VAL A 676 8.49 3.47 -4.48
CA VAL A 676 9.33 3.84 -3.33
C VAL A 676 8.90 2.99 -2.14
N LYS A 677 9.80 2.16 -1.63
CA LYS A 677 9.52 1.25 -0.52
C LYS A 677 9.11 2.04 0.73
N TYR A 678 8.17 1.49 1.49
CA TYR A 678 7.79 1.97 2.82
C TYR A 678 8.98 2.35 3.69
N VAL A 679 8.93 3.57 4.24
CA VAL A 679 9.95 4.05 5.19
C VAL A 679 9.62 3.52 6.57
N SER A 680 10.47 2.64 7.11
CA SER A 680 10.29 2.06 8.44
C SER A 680 10.26 3.15 9.52
N ALA A 681 9.44 2.94 10.55
CA ALA A 681 9.44 3.70 11.79
C ALA A 681 10.75 3.58 12.58
N SER A 682 11.73 2.80 12.12
CA SER A 682 13.10 2.81 12.65
C SER A 682 13.97 3.92 12.05
N ALA A 683 13.55 4.54 10.93
CA ALA A 683 14.30 5.64 10.32
C ALA A 683 14.38 6.87 11.24
N GLU A 684 15.52 7.56 11.20
CA GLU A 684 15.78 8.73 12.07
C GLU A 684 15.26 10.06 11.48
N GLY A 685 14.73 10.04 10.26
CA GLY A 685 14.14 11.20 9.58
C GLY A 685 13.36 10.76 8.35
N SER A 686 12.73 11.73 7.66
CA SER A 686 11.98 11.44 6.44
C SER A 686 12.91 11.21 5.25
N ARG A 687 12.46 10.44 4.24
CA ARG A 687 13.01 10.53 2.88
C ARG A 687 12.46 11.78 2.22
N TRP A 688 13.32 12.54 1.57
CA TRP A 688 12.99 13.79 0.87
C TRP A 688 13.48 13.70 -0.58
N ASP A 689 12.64 14.10 -1.53
CA ASP A 689 13.03 14.24 -2.92
C ASP A 689 12.20 15.30 -3.68
N VAL A 690 12.67 15.66 -4.88
CA VAL A 690 11.87 16.31 -5.92
C VAL A 690 11.83 15.35 -7.09
N CYS A 691 10.64 14.85 -7.41
CA CYS A 691 10.40 13.85 -8.44
C CYS A 691 9.66 14.49 -9.62
N ALA A 692 10.19 14.33 -10.82
CA ALA A 692 9.52 14.66 -12.06
C ALA A 692 9.43 13.44 -12.96
N GLU A 693 8.37 13.40 -13.76
CA GLU A 693 8.28 12.53 -14.93
C GLU A 693 8.16 13.43 -16.15
N TYR A 694 8.83 13.03 -17.23
CA TYR A 694 8.75 13.69 -18.52
C TYR A 694 8.19 12.74 -19.57
N GLU A 695 7.19 13.23 -20.30
CA GLU A 695 6.78 12.65 -21.57
C GLU A 695 7.87 12.98 -22.59
N VAL A 696 8.36 11.99 -23.32
CA VAL A 696 9.52 12.14 -24.21
C VAL A 696 9.18 11.73 -25.64
N GLY A 697 9.64 12.52 -26.60
CA GLY A 697 9.68 12.15 -28.02
C GLY A 697 11.03 11.55 -28.39
N ALA A 698 11.01 10.49 -29.20
CA ALA A 698 12.19 9.96 -29.88
C ALA A 698 12.20 10.46 -31.33
N LEU A 699 13.31 11.02 -31.81
CA LEU A 699 13.52 11.21 -33.24
C LEU A 699 13.96 9.88 -33.84
N GLN A 700 13.20 9.37 -34.80
CA GLN A 700 13.73 8.34 -35.70
C GLN A 700 14.77 9.05 -36.59
N PRO A 701 16.02 8.56 -36.68
CA PRO A 701 16.87 8.96 -37.79
C PRO A 701 16.17 8.52 -39.07
N ASP A 702 15.95 9.43 -40.01
CA ASP A 702 15.49 9.08 -41.35
C ASP A 702 16.52 8.10 -41.94
N ASP A 703 16.14 6.82 -42.09
CA ASP A 703 16.84 5.85 -42.92
C ASP A 703 16.62 6.23 -44.40
N ASP A 704 17.17 7.36 -44.82
CA ASP A 704 17.14 7.81 -46.21
C ASP A 704 18.50 7.57 -46.90
N ASP A 705 18.42 6.69 -47.91
CA ASP A 705 19.23 6.63 -49.13
C ASP A 705 20.65 6.03 -49.12
N ASP A 706 20.71 4.69 -49.16
CA ASP A 706 21.88 3.93 -49.70
C ASP A 706 21.53 3.16 -51.01
N ASP A 707 20.44 3.50 -51.69
CA ASP A 707 20.05 2.92 -52.99
C ASP A 707 20.12 3.95 -54.13
N ALA A 708 21.30 4.53 -54.38
CA ALA A 708 21.54 5.30 -55.59
C ALA A 708 23.01 5.33 -56.03
N GLN A 709 23.60 4.18 -56.38
CA GLN A 709 24.73 4.14 -57.31
C GLN A 709 25.05 2.73 -57.88
N GLU A 710 24.22 2.24 -58.81
CA GLU A 710 24.73 1.45 -59.95
C GLU A 710 23.96 1.86 -61.22
N GLY A 711 24.58 2.72 -62.01
CA GLY A 711 24.17 3.12 -63.37
C GLY A 711 25.40 3.33 -64.24
#